data_AF-A0A3L5TR97-F1
#
_entry.id   AF-A0A3L5TR97-F1
#
_cell.length_a   1.000
_cell.length_b   1.000
_cell.length_c   1.000
_cell.angle_alpha   90.00
_cell.angle_beta   90.00
_cell.angle_gamma   90.00
#
_symmetry.space_group_name_H-M   'P 1'
#
loop_
_entity.id
_entity.type
_entity.pdbx_description
1 polymer ?
#
loop_
_entity_poly.entity_id
_entity_poly.type
_entity_poly.pdbx_seq_one_letter_code
_entity_poly.pdbx_strand_id
1 'polypeptide(L)'
;MPNKNSSILSEQIHQYRFDSVYVDFNALNFLDRWLARCLEDDYVRHLPRTEWTTDDSTASYLWKLRRRTMDYDELFHVLCEHANIKFELVRGCVRNTINYEVGADFKNQRKTWTAALLDGEWRLIDVRWICEAAYGVTKNNWRLIEDEKGKVSTKRAMQENRGTYKTHCRFREFYFLADPEIFVFDHFPDDDKWQLLARTVTYDEAKELPAIRSDFFQEKLTLKSHPKSNVSSNDGQVTFEIGFDTSKRMTFAYKLYRSKGCREQVVSTRSALDRFVFLERDLDEGVMRAVIRFPFVGQFLFELHGSEKSDTHHALLVTYFLTCHDIKEDCKPLPPNIREEWGPGEDTKDMGMVPLTHRKGQIEADDGDAEIKFSLDRELEFKHDLVKGEVDIPVTEGHILHTIENGEMSINVRLPEAGEYALNVMAKEKNKKTRFAPACSYLVSCQDEPLESDPFPDTEGKQLGPTATFAQLGFSEDDPWPSFVTNLVTGEYKMAIKRKRNILVAASLELEEGDTTTDYHNYVSVDTKGELVLICATFPKMGTYTLTVFARNTDAVDDSDLFLPLYVKIIEVVLPTLTGTPVPTTALLPAWCHGYSIKEPEHCCLPSNEKVMMSIAIPEASVVLVKGHPECKMKKNENGYWEGLLKTGPPGSVIDIMAKETNRDQAEKIVSYEVVSKEDLLQMEMKQEVTFRDALNRLESKEAEKQSRIITRLNQAVDDRNRPKLEKCLARAKELNPKGATVDITRAEVLLRELLDEEGRLIARKELRKATRISDIPSLEAAVRKFKHLQMVEEDGDFSAAVEVLRNLLDKKVMFILIVYKNRKYNHQIIREVDIQTTV
;
A
#
# COMPACT_ATOMS: atom_id res chain seq x y z
N MET A 1 -30.84 51.63 -28.48
CA MET A 1 -30.90 50.93 -29.79
C MET A 1 -31.73 49.67 -29.59
N PRO A 2 -33.06 49.71 -29.80
CA PRO A 2 -33.93 48.54 -29.68
C PRO A 2 -33.99 47.75 -31.02
N ASN A 3 -34.43 46.49 -30.95
CA ASN A 3 -34.88 45.64 -32.05
C ASN A 3 -33.86 45.07 -33.07
N LYS A 4 -33.01 44.13 -32.66
CA LYS A 4 -32.47 43.10 -33.59
C LYS A 4 -32.26 41.68 -33.04
N ASN A 5 -32.47 41.41 -31.74
CA ASN A 5 -32.13 40.09 -31.16
C ASN A 5 -33.32 39.18 -30.83
N SER A 6 -34.56 39.53 -31.19
CA SER A 6 -35.74 38.70 -30.91
C SER A 6 -35.95 37.56 -31.92
N SER A 7 -35.29 37.57 -33.09
CA SER A 7 -35.39 36.49 -34.10
C SER A 7 -34.27 35.46 -34.03
N ILE A 8 -33.25 35.67 -33.19
CA ILE A 8 -32.02 34.87 -33.26
C ILE A 8 -32.24 33.44 -32.77
N LEU A 9 -33.18 33.17 -31.86
CA LEU A 9 -33.40 31.81 -31.36
C LEU A 9 -34.15 30.94 -32.38
N SER A 10 -35.19 31.48 -33.04
CA SER A 10 -35.87 30.76 -34.12
C SER A 10 -34.99 30.66 -35.37
N GLU A 11 -34.21 31.70 -35.71
CA GLU A 11 -33.28 31.65 -36.83
C GLU A 11 -32.08 30.72 -36.57
N GLN A 12 -31.48 30.70 -35.38
CA GLN A 12 -30.37 29.78 -35.07
C GLN A 12 -30.82 28.31 -34.98
N ILE A 13 -32.05 28.05 -34.52
CA ILE A 13 -32.64 26.69 -34.53
C ILE A 13 -33.04 26.28 -35.96
N HIS A 14 -33.56 27.20 -36.79
CA HIS A 14 -33.98 26.89 -38.17
C HIS A 14 -32.85 26.84 -39.21
N GLN A 15 -31.67 27.42 -38.94
CA GLN A 15 -30.59 27.52 -39.95
C GLN A 15 -29.82 26.21 -40.18
N TYR A 16 -30.04 25.18 -39.36
CA TYR A 16 -29.42 23.86 -39.53
C TYR A 16 -30.50 22.81 -39.82
N ARG A 17 -30.81 22.61 -41.12
CA ARG A 17 -31.43 21.36 -41.58
C ARG A 17 -30.41 20.23 -41.35
N PHE A 18 -30.64 19.41 -40.34
CA PHE A 18 -29.85 18.20 -40.09
C PHE A 18 -30.35 17.07 -41.01
N ASP A 19 -29.42 16.42 -41.71
CA ASP A 19 -29.72 15.20 -42.48
C ASP A 19 -30.24 14.10 -41.53
N SER A 20 -31.23 13.36 -42.01
CA SER A 20 -32.37 12.83 -41.23
C SER A 20 -32.14 11.57 -40.38
N VAL A 21 -30.99 11.41 -39.71
CA VAL A 21 -30.72 10.19 -38.90
C VAL A 21 -30.26 10.48 -37.46
N TYR A 22 -29.84 11.72 -37.12
CA TYR A 22 -29.32 12.07 -35.78
C TYR A 22 -29.82 13.44 -35.26
N VAL A 23 -31.07 13.80 -35.57
CA VAL A 23 -31.58 15.17 -35.33
C VAL A 23 -31.87 15.43 -33.85
N ASP A 24 -32.54 14.49 -33.17
CA ASP A 24 -33.09 14.73 -31.82
C ASP A 24 -31.98 14.81 -30.75
N PHE A 25 -30.99 13.90 -30.81
CA PHE A 25 -29.86 13.89 -29.87
C PHE A 25 -28.96 15.12 -30.01
N ASN A 26 -28.69 15.57 -31.25
CA ASN A 26 -27.87 16.76 -31.50
C ASN A 26 -28.60 18.05 -31.11
N ALA A 27 -29.90 18.14 -31.37
CA ALA A 27 -30.74 19.25 -30.94
C ALA A 27 -30.75 19.34 -29.40
N LEU A 28 -30.95 18.23 -28.70
CA LEU A 28 -30.98 18.20 -27.25
C LEU A 28 -29.62 18.54 -26.61
N ASN A 29 -28.51 18.00 -27.14
CA ASN A 29 -27.16 18.38 -26.72
C ASN A 29 -26.88 19.87 -26.93
N PHE A 30 -27.40 20.45 -28.01
CA PHE A 30 -27.26 21.88 -28.26
C PHE A 30 -28.05 22.70 -27.22
N LEU A 31 -29.29 22.30 -26.92
CA LEU A 31 -30.11 22.95 -25.89
C LEU A 31 -29.44 22.90 -24.51
N ASP A 32 -28.89 21.74 -24.15
CA ASP A 32 -28.17 21.54 -22.90
C ASP A 32 -26.89 22.38 -22.81
N ARG A 33 -26.04 22.37 -23.85
CA ARG A 33 -24.84 23.23 -23.92
C ARG A 33 -25.19 24.72 -23.94
N TRP A 34 -26.32 25.09 -24.54
CA TRP A 34 -26.80 26.46 -24.52
C TRP A 34 -27.23 26.89 -23.12
N LEU A 35 -27.96 26.04 -22.38
CA LEU A 35 -28.30 26.27 -20.98
C LEU A 35 -27.05 26.37 -20.10
N ALA A 36 -26.09 25.45 -20.27
CA ALA A 36 -24.80 25.48 -19.59
C ALA A 36 -24.08 26.83 -19.73
N ARG A 37 -23.98 27.30 -20.97
CA ARG A 37 -23.27 28.54 -21.32
C ARG A 37 -23.99 29.78 -20.81
N CYS A 38 -25.33 29.80 -20.81
CA CYS A 38 -26.11 30.88 -20.22
C CYS A 38 -25.92 31.01 -18.70
N LEU A 39 -25.46 29.94 -18.02
CA LEU A 39 -25.27 29.87 -16.57
C LEU A 39 -23.82 30.13 -16.14
N GLU A 40 -22.84 29.81 -16.99
CA GLU A 40 -21.42 30.10 -16.74
C GLU A 40 -21.09 31.58 -16.92
N ASP A 41 -21.71 32.26 -17.88
CA ASP A 41 -21.51 33.69 -18.08
C ASP A 41 -22.24 34.50 -16.98
N ASP A 42 -21.58 35.48 -16.38
CA ASP A 42 -22.20 36.51 -15.51
C ASP A 42 -23.30 37.33 -16.26
N TYR A 43 -23.67 36.95 -17.48
CA TYR A 43 -24.72 37.53 -18.32
C TYR A 43 -26.04 37.68 -17.56
N VAL A 44 -26.51 36.61 -16.89
CA VAL A 44 -27.73 36.67 -16.07
C VAL A 44 -27.57 37.63 -14.90
N ARG A 45 -26.36 37.78 -14.33
CA ARG A 45 -26.07 38.71 -13.24
C ARG A 45 -26.12 40.18 -13.68
N HIS A 46 -25.65 40.47 -14.90
CA HIS A 46 -25.54 41.80 -15.49
C HIS A 46 -26.75 42.24 -16.34
N LEU A 47 -27.75 41.38 -16.56
CA LEU A 47 -29.00 41.78 -17.22
C LEU A 47 -29.69 42.94 -16.45
N PRO A 48 -30.14 44.00 -17.14
CA PRO A 48 -30.79 45.14 -16.52
C PRO A 48 -32.09 44.72 -15.81
N ARG A 49 -32.37 45.34 -14.66
CA ARG A 49 -33.53 45.03 -13.80
C ARG A 49 -34.88 45.51 -14.35
N THR A 50 -34.89 46.21 -15.49
CA THR A 50 -36.09 46.73 -16.16
C THR A 50 -36.96 45.58 -16.68
N GLU A 51 -38.28 45.75 -16.66
CA GLU A 51 -39.22 44.81 -17.26
C GLU A 51 -38.99 44.71 -18.77
N TRP A 52 -38.98 43.48 -19.29
CA TRP A 52 -38.90 43.20 -20.72
C TRP A 52 -40.31 42.98 -21.25
N THR A 53 -40.68 43.71 -22.31
CA THR A 53 -42.07 43.81 -22.80
C THR A 53 -42.41 42.85 -23.94
N THR A 54 -41.46 42.05 -24.42
CA THR A 54 -41.68 41.02 -25.44
C THR A 54 -41.69 39.63 -24.79
N ASP A 55 -42.89 39.06 -24.66
CA ASP A 55 -43.16 37.89 -23.82
C ASP A 55 -42.38 36.62 -24.18
N ASP A 56 -41.90 36.47 -25.43
CA ASP A 56 -41.24 35.26 -25.96
C ASP A 56 -39.81 35.50 -26.50
N SER A 57 -39.09 36.51 -25.99
CA SER A 57 -37.68 36.73 -26.33
C SER A 57 -36.73 35.95 -25.41
N THR A 58 -35.53 35.58 -25.88
CA THR A 58 -34.47 34.97 -25.06
C THR A 58 -34.19 35.78 -23.78
N ALA A 59 -34.16 37.11 -23.90
CA ALA A 59 -33.96 38.01 -22.77
C ALA A 59 -35.11 37.95 -21.75
N SER A 60 -36.36 37.76 -22.22
CA SER A 60 -37.54 37.56 -21.35
C SER A 60 -37.41 36.28 -20.53
N TYR A 61 -37.06 35.15 -21.16
CA TYR A 61 -36.87 33.88 -20.45
C TYR A 61 -35.72 33.95 -19.43
N LEU A 62 -34.57 34.50 -19.80
CA LEU A 62 -33.44 34.71 -18.87
C LEU A 62 -33.80 35.66 -17.71
N TRP A 63 -34.62 36.68 -17.98
CA TRP A 63 -35.13 37.59 -16.95
C TRP A 63 -36.13 36.88 -16.01
N LYS A 64 -37.02 36.04 -16.53
CA LYS A 64 -37.96 35.22 -15.74
C LYS A 64 -37.20 34.24 -14.83
N LEU A 65 -36.15 33.58 -15.34
CA LEU A 65 -35.24 32.76 -14.53
C LEU A 65 -34.56 33.57 -13.41
N ARG A 66 -34.01 34.74 -13.72
CA ARG A 66 -33.36 35.62 -12.72
C ARG A 66 -34.32 36.05 -11.60
N ARG A 67 -35.58 36.31 -11.93
CA ARG A 67 -36.63 36.70 -10.97
C ARG A 67 -37.25 35.51 -10.24
N ARG A 68 -36.89 34.27 -10.59
CA ARG A 68 -37.50 33.03 -10.09
C ARG A 68 -39.02 32.98 -10.33
N THR A 69 -39.48 33.62 -11.41
CA THR A 69 -40.87 33.52 -11.91
C THR A 69 -41.04 32.42 -12.94
N MET A 70 -39.92 31.85 -13.40
CA MET A 70 -39.81 30.64 -14.20
C MET A 70 -38.65 29.83 -13.64
N ASP A 71 -38.71 28.50 -13.73
CA ASP A 71 -37.60 27.62 -13.38
C ASP A 71 -36.90 27.00 -14.62
N TYR A 72 -35.80 26.29 -14.38
CA TYR A 72 -35.00 25.71 -15.47
C TYR A 72 -35.74 24.62 -16.24
N ASP A 73 -36.57 23.83 -15.55
CA ASP A 73 -37.37 22.76 -16.18
C ASP A 73 -38.41 23.38 -17.14
N GLU A 74 -39.11 24.43 -16.70
CA GLU A 74 -40.06 25.18 -17.53
C GLU A 74 -39.39 25.80 -18.77
N LEU A 75 -38.20 26.39 -18.62
CA LEU A 75 -37.45 26.90 -19.77
C LEU A 75 -37.05 25.77 -20.72
N PHE A 76 -36.55 24.67 -20.19
CA PHE A 76 -36.15 23.52 -21.02
C PHE A 76 -37.33 22.92 -21.79
N HIS A 77 -38.51 22.89 -21.19
CA HIS A 77 -39.73 22.44 -21.87
C HIS A 77 -40.10 23.34 -23.04
N VAL A 78 -40.04 24.66 -22.87
CA VAL A 78 -40.24 25.63 -23.97
C VAL A 78 -39.23 25.38 -25.10
N LEU A 79 -37.97 25.12 -24.77
CA LEU A 79 -36.94 24.80 -25.75
C LEU A 79 -37.21 23.48 -26.49
N CYS A 80 -37.65 22.45 -25.78
CA CYS A 80 -38.05 21.17 -26.38
C CYS A 80 -39.25 21.33 -27.32
N GLU A 81 -40.26 22.13 -26.96
CA GLU A 81 -41.40 22.44 -27.83
C GLU A 81 -40.95 23.11 -29.14
N HIS A 82 -40.06 24.10 -29.05
CA HIS A 82 -39.49 24.77 -30.22
C HIS A 82 -38.63 23.83 -31.08
N ALA A 83 -37.94 22.87 -30.46
CA ALA A 83 -37.15 21.85 -31.15
C ALA A 83 -37.99 20.65 -31.63
N ASN A 84 -39.31 20.64 -31.37
CA ASN A 84 -40.21 19.52 -31.67
C ASN A 84 -39.79 18.18 -31.03
N ILE A 85 -39.19 18.25 -29.84
CA ILE A 85 -38.79 17.09 -29.02
C ILE A 85 -39.94 16.78 -28.06
N LYS A 86 -40.43 15.53 -28.08
CA LYS A 86 -41.46 15.10 -27.13
C LYS A 86 -40.84 14.91 -25.75
N PHE A 87 -41.49 15.44 -24.72
CA PHE A 87 -41.08 15.29 -23.33
C PHE A 87 -42.28 15.09 -22.41
N GLU A 88 -42.02 14.57 -21.22
CA GLU A 88 -42.98 14.34 -20.14
C GLU A 88 -42.38 14.84 -18.82
N LEU A 89 -43.18 15.54 -18.02
CA LEU A 89 -42.80 15.97 -16.68
C LEU A 89 -42.99 14.81 -15.70
N VAL A 90 -41.89 14.29 -15.18
CA VAL A 90 -41.90 13.22 -14.18
C VAL A 90 -41.94 13.83 -12.78
N ARG A 91 -42.88 13.36 -11.97
CA ARG A 91 -43.00 13.73 -10.55
C ARG A 91 -42.52 12.58 -9.68
N GLY A 92 -41.87 12.90 -8.57
CA GLY A 92 -41.37 11.90 -7.65
C GLY A 92 -40.77 12.51 -6.39
N CYS A 93 -39.81 11.79 -5.83
CA CYS A 93 -39.03 12.21 -4.68
C CYS A 93 -37.54 11.98 -4.91
N VAL A 94 -36.71 12.81 -4.26
CA VAL A 94 -35.25 12.77 -4.43
C VAL A 94 -34.56 12.65 -3.08
N ARG A 95 -33.67 11.68 -2.92
CA ARG A 95 -33.00 11.39 -1.64
C ARG A 95 -32.04 12.51 -1.25
N ASN A 96 -31.29 13.03 -2.19
CA ASN A 96 -30.06 13.78 -1.93
C ASN A 96 -30.28 15.31 -1.78
N THR A 97 -31.36 15.73 -1.11
CA THR A 97 -31.76 17.14 -0.91
C THR A 97 -31.24 17.76 0.40
N ILE A 98 -31.22 19.10 0.50
CA ILE A 98 -30.78 19.86 1.69
C ILE A 98 -31.51 19.44 2.98
N ASN A 99 -32.79 19.11 2.86
CA ASN A 99 -33.67 18.79 3.99
C ASN A 99 -33.72 17.29 4.30
N TYR A 100 -32.97 16.48 3.56
CA TYR A 100 -32.86 15.06 3.84
C TYR A 100 -31.88 14.82 4.99
N GLU A 101 -32.27 13.97 5.94
CA GLU A 101 -31.37 13.37 6.91
C GLU A 101 -31.05 11.95 6.44
N VAL A 102 -29.77 11.60 6.35
CA VAL A 102 -29.35 10.29 5.86
C VAL A 102 -29.88 9.17 6.76
N GLY A 103 -30.51 8.17 6.14
CA GLY A 103 -31.21 7.08 6.83
C GLY A 103 -32.70 7.36 7.09
N ALA A 104 -33.17 8.60 6.90
CA ALA A 104 -34.58 8.95 7.01
C ALA A 104 -35.37 8.55 5.75
N ASP A 105 -36.69 8.67 5.84
CA ASP A 105 -37.59 8.51 4.71
C ASP A 105 -37.53 9.74 3.78
N PHE A 106 -37.25 9.55 2.50
CA PHE A 106 -37.14 10.65 1.54
C PHE A 106 -38.41 10.90 0.71
N LYS A 107 -39.51 10.19 0.98
CA LYS A 107 -40.77 10.33 0.22
C LYS A 107 -41.31 11.75 0.21
N ASN A 108 -41.07 12.48 1.29
CA ASN A 108 -41.50 13.87 1.46
C ASN A 108 -40.61 14.88 0.71
N GLN A 109 -39.46 14.44 0.18
CA GLN A 109 -38.54 15.28 -0.61
C GLN A 109 -39.01 15.37 -2.06
N ARG A 110 -40.19 15.95 -2.27
CA ARG A 110 -40.84 16.00 -3.58
C ARG A 110 -40.09 16.88 -4.57
N LYS A 111 -39.85 16.34 -5.76
CA LYS A 111 -39.15 16.98 -6.88
C LYS A 111 -39.75 16.53 -8.21
N THR A 112 -39.32 17.20 -9.26
CA THR A 112 -39.71 16.93 -10.64
C THR A 112 -38.49 16.95 -11.53
N TRP A 113 -38.51 16.15 -12.59
CA TRP A 113 -37.51 16.11 -13.65
C TRP A 113 -38.19 15.80 -14.98
N THR A 114 -37.42 15.73 -16.06
CA THR A 114 -37.94 15.56 -17.42
C THR A 114 -37.57 14.20 -17.98
N ALA A 115 -38.52 13.54 -18.65
CA ALA A 115 -38.22 12.44 -19.56
C ALA A 115 -38.40 12.95 -21.00
N ALA A 116 -37.39 12.78 -21.85
CA ALA A 116 -37.46 13.17 -23.27
C ALA A 116 -37.41 11.94 -24.17
N LEU A 117 -38.17 11.93 -25.26
CA LEU A 117 -38.16 10.87 -26.27
C LEU A 117 -37.16 11.21 -27.37
N LEU A 118 -36.10 10.42 -27.49
CA LEU A 118 -35.00 10.61 -28.45
C LEU A 118 -34.79 9.32 -29.23
N ASP A 119 -34.80 9.40 -30.56
CA ASP A 119 -34.55 8.25 -31.45
C ASP A 119 -35.42 7.01 -31.13
N GLY A 120 -36.64 7.23 -30.61
CA GLY A 120 -37.58 6.19 -30.23
C GLY A 120 -37.45 5.64 -28.80
N GLU A 121 -36.51 6.15 -28.00
CA GLU A 121 -36.29 5.74 -26.62
C GLU A 121 -36.48 6.91 -25.63
N TRP A 122 -37.08 6.64 -24.47
CA TRP A 122 -37.18 7.63 -23.40
C TRP A 122 -35.85 7.73 -22.65
N ARG A 123 -35.47 8.96 -22.29
CA ARG A 123 -34.25 9.28 -21.52
C ARG A 123 -34.56 10.26 -20.39
N LEU A 124 -33.89 10.10 -19.26
CA LEU A 124 -34.10 10.90 -18.04
C LEU A 124 -33.15 12.09 -17.99
N ILE A 125 -33.67 13.26 -17.62
CA ILE A 125 -32.95 14.53 -17.58
C ILE A 125 -33.43 15.31 -16.35
N ASP A 126 -32.56 15.64 -15.41
CA ASP A 126 -32.85 16.60 -14.34
C ASP A 126 -32.17 17.94 -14.63
N VAL A 127 -32.91 18.84 -15.28
CA VAL A 127 -32.42 20.16 -15.72
C VAL A 127 -31.98 21.00 -14.53
N ARG A 128 -32.71 20.92 -13.42
CA ARG A 128 -32.37 21.69 -12.22
C ARG A 128 -31.04 21.21 -11.61
N TRP A 129 -30.78 19.92 -11.57
CA TRP A 129 -29.51 19.37 -11.05
C TRP A 129 -28.34 19.54 -12.01
N ILE A 130 -28.60 19.66 -13.32
CA ILE A 130 -27.63 20.11 -14.31
C ILE A 130 -27.22 21.57 -14.05
N CYS A 131 -28.20 22.45 -13.73
CA CYS A 131 -28.02 23.91 -13.73
C CYS A 131 -27.69 24.54 -12.36
N GLU A 132 -28.41 24.16 -11.31
CA GLU A 132 -28.33 24.76 -9.97
C GLU A 132 -28.40 23.65 -8.93
N ALA A 133 -27.24 23.08 -8.65
CA ALA A 133 -27.12 21.96 -7.76
C ALA A 133 -26.83 22.45 -6.33
N ALA A 134 -27.84 22.40 -5.47
CA ALA A 134 -27.71 22.77 -4.06
C ALA A 134 -27.66 21.49 -3.21
N TYR A 135 -26.46 21.15 -2.74
CA TYR A 135 -26.22 19.97 -1.93
C TYR A 135 -25.86 20.35 -0.50
N GLY A 136 -26.32 19.50 0.42
CA GLY A 136 -26.07 19.58 1.85
C GLY A 136 -26.97 18.57 2.53
N VAL A 137 -26.54 18.02 3.66
CA VAL A 137 -27.41 17.20 4.52
C VAL A 137 -27.53 17.98 5.81
N THR A 138 -28.75 18.07 6.36
CA THR A 138 -28.93 18.70 7.66
C THR A 138 -28.29 17.81 8.73
N LYS A 139 -27.19 18.26 9.34
CA LYS A 139 -26.41 17.49 10.33
C LYS A 139 -26.76 17.85 11.78
N ASN A 140 -28.00 18.28 12.04
CA ASN A 140 -28.41 18.83 13.33
C ASN A 140 -28.26 17.83 14.49
N ASN A 141 -28.37 16.53 14.23
CA ASN A 141 -28.25 15.47 15.24
C ASN A 141 -26.87 14.81 15.30
N TRP A 142 -25.92 15.26 14.49
CA TRP A 142 -24.61 14.63 14.32
C TRP A 142 -23.49 15.51 14.87
N ARG A 143 -22.43 14.89 15.37
CA ARG A 143 -21.17 15.55 15.77
C ARG A 143 -20.02 14.88 15.04
N LEU A 144 -19.18 15.66 14.34
CA LEU A 144 -17.98 15.14 13.69
C LEU A 144 -17.00 14.69 14.77
N ILE A 145 -16.51 13.47 14.64
CA ILE A 145 -15.61 12.87 15.63
C ILE A 145 -14.21 13.52 15.59
N GLU A 146 -13.68 13.82 14.40
CA GLU A 146 -12.34 14.38 14.20
C GLU A 146 -12.17 15.83 14.71
N ASP A 147 -13.26 16.60 14.80
CA ASP A 147 -13.25 18.00 15.23
C ASP A 147 -13.05 18.18 16.74
N GLU A 148 -13.19 17.12 17.55
CA GLU A 148 -13.17 17.21 19.02
C GLU A 148 -11.79 17.58 19.60
N LYS A 149 -10.72 17.58 18.77
CA LYS A 149 -9.34 18.01 19.13
C LYS A 149 -8.98 19.45 18.74
N GLY A 150 -9.85 20.20 18.06
CA GLY A 150 -9.54 21.59 17.67
C GLY A 150 -8.57 21.76 16.50
N LYS A 151 -8.35 20.71 15.66
CA LYS A 151 -7.71 20.86 14.33
C LYS A 151 -8.45 21.87 13.45
N VAL A 152 -9.75 22.04 13.69
CA VAL A 152 -10.60 23.09 13.16
C VAL A 152 -11.16 23.89 14.34
N SER A 153 -11.06 25.21 14.30
CA SER A 153 -11.69 26.10 15.31
C SER A 153 -13.15 25.69 15.54
N THR A 154 -13.60 25.57 16.78
CA THR A 154 -15.01 25.29 17.12
C THR A 154 -15.98 26.25 16.44
N LYS A 155 -15.57 27.49 16.14
CA LYS A 155 -16.36 28.43 15.32
C LYS A 155 -16.44 28.04 13.84
N ARG A 156 -15.37 27.49 13.27
CA ARG A 156 -15.28 27.05 11.86
C ARG A 156 -15.98 25.71 11.65
N ALA A 157 -15.84 24.76 12.57
CA ALA A 157 -16.61 23.50 12.60
C ALA A 157 -18.11 23.74 12.83
N MET A 158 -18.48 24.72 13.68
CA MET A 158 -19.87 25.18 13.80
C MET A 158 -20.35 25.95 12.57
N GLN A 159 -19.48 26.63 11.81
CA GLN A 159 -19.84 27.28 10.54
C GLN A 159 -20.04 26.27 9.40
N GLU A 160 -19.21 25.23 9.32
CA GLU A 160 -19.36 24.15 8.33
C GLU A 160 -20.57 23.25 8.64
N ASN A 161 -20.88 23.00 9.91
CA ASN A 161 -22.12 22.30 10.32
C ASN A 161 -23.39 23.18 10.28
N ARG A 162 -23.26 24.53 10.29
CA ARG A 162 -24.39 25.45 10.13
C ARG A 162 -24.69 25.64 8.65
N GLY A 163 -25.51 24.75 8.10
CA GLY A 163 -26.32 25.05 6.91
C GLY A 163 -25.56 25.71 5.76
N THR A 164 -24.30 25.33 5.53
CA THR A 164 -23.58 25.75 4.32
C THR A 164 -24.00 24.83 3.18
N TYR A 165 -25.26 24.96 2.77
CA TYR A 165 -25.63 24.59 1.41
C TYR A 165 -24.81 25.49 0.48
N LYS A 166 -23.72 24.97 -0.06
CA LYS A 166 -23.07 25.62 -1.18
C LYS A 166 -23.94 25.29 -2.39
N THR A 167 -24.83 26.22 -2.75
CA THR A 167 -25.42 26.21 -4.09
C THR A 167 -24.28 26.42 -5.07
N HIS A 168 -23.82 25.34 -5.69
CA HIS A 168 -22.87 25.42 -6.77
C HIS A 168 -23.68 25.56 -8.06
N CYS A 169 -23.77 26.77 -8.60
CA CYS A 169 -24.12 26.97 -10.01
C CYS A 169 -22.89 26.54 -10.83
N ARG A 170 -22.68 25.23 -10.94
CA ARG A 170 -21.72 24.62 -11.86
C ARG A 170 -22.50 23.61 -12.68
N PHE A 171 -22.34 23.70 -13.99
CA PHE A 171 -22.94 22.78 -14.93
C PHE A 171 -22.49 21.34 -14.65
N ARG A 172 -23.44 20.41 -14.53
CA ARG A 172 -23.19 18.97 -14.28
C ARG A 172 -23.81 18.11 -15.37
N GLU A 173 -22.98 17.63 -16.30
CA GLU A 173 -23.39 16.75 -17.40
C GLU A 173 -23.99 15.41 -16.92
N PHE A 174 -23.69 14.98 -15.69
CA PHE A 174 -24.13 13.68 -15.17
C PHE A 174 -25.66 13.44 -15.23
N TYR A 175 -26.46 14.48 -14.97
CA TYR A 175 -27.92 14.37 -14.94
C TYR A 175 -28.56 14.60 -16.32
N PHE A 176 -27.75 14.77 -17.36
CA PHE A 176 -28.19 14.84 -18.74
C PHE A 176 -28.17 13.43 -19.36
N LEU A 177 -29.34 12.95 -19.79
CA LEU A 177 -29.50 11.59 -20.33
C LEU A 177 -28.96 10.51 -19.39
N ALA A 178 -29.24 10.69 -18.10
CA ALA A 178 -28.72 9.82 -17.06
C ALA A 178 -29.17 8.37 -17.27
N ASP A 179 -28.24 7.45 -17.03
CA ASP A 179 -28.54 6.02 -17.05
C ASP A 179 -29.60 5.71 -15.97
N PRO A 180 -30.76 5.13 -16.35
CA PRO A 180 -31.81 4.79 -15.39
C PRO A 180 -31.35 3.91 -14.22
N GLU A 181 -30.37 3.01 -14.43
CA GLU A 181 -29.82 2.15 -13.37
C GLU A 181 -29.07 2.94 -12.30
N ILE A 182 -28.55 4.10 -12.67
CA ILE A 182 -27.82 5.01 -11.78
C ILE A 182 -28.78 6.06 -11.21
N PHE A 183 -29.70 6.58 -12.03
CA PHE A 183 -30.63 7.65 -11.66
C PHE A 183 -31.57 7.24 -10.52
N VAL A 184 -31.94 5.96 -10.42
CA VAL A 184 -32.79 5.44 -9.35
C VAL A 184 -32.16 5.52 -7.95
N PHE A 185 -30.83 5.71 -7.86
CA PHE A 185 -30.15 5.84 -6.57
C PHE A 185 -30.52 7.13 -5.84
N ASP A 186 -30.83 8.21 -6.54
CA ASP A 186 -31.23 9.48 -5.93
C ASP A 186 -32.61 9.98 -6.37
N HIS A 187 -33.15 9.58 -7.53
CA HIS A 187 -34.46 10.00 -8.05
C HIS A 187 -35.44 8.83 -8.15
N PHE A 188 -36.55 8.89 -7.40
CA PHE A 188 -37.58 7.86 -7.40
C PHE A 188 -38.93 8.42 -7.88
N PRO A 189 -39.46 7.99 -9.06
CA PRO A 189 -40.69 8.51 -9.63
C PRO A 189 -41.94 8.04 -8.87
N ASP A 190 -43.02 8.81 -8.95
CA ASP A 190 -44.33 8.39 -8.43
C ASP A 190 -44.98 7.28 -9.28
N ASP A 191 -44.66 7.22 -10.57
CA ASP A 191 -45.12 6.20 -11.52
C ASP A 191 -43.93 5.35 -11.98
N ASP A 192 -43.98 4.06 -11.65
CA ASP A 192 -42.89 3.10 -11.85
C ASP A 192 -42.43 2.99 -13.30
N LYS A 193 -43.28 3.30 -14.29
CA LYS A 193 -42.89 3.26 -15.71
C LYS A 193 -41.76 4.24 -16.03
N TRP A 194 -41.68 5.35 -15.29
CA TRP A 194 -40.66 6.38 -15.47
C TRP A 194 -39.32 6.05 -14.81
N GLN A 195 -39.21 4.89 -14.17
CA GLN A 195 -37.91 4.36 -13.78
C GLN A 195 -37.12 3.91 -15.02
N LEU A 196 -37.78 3.59 -16.14
CA LEU A 196 -37.16 3.08 -17.38
C LEU A 196 -36.27 1.84 -17.18
N LEU A 197 -36.50 1.10 -16.09
CA LEU A 197 -35.79 -0.14 -15.77
C LEU A 197 -36.55 -1.36 -16.30
N ALA A 198 -35.82 -2.38 -16.74
CA ALA A 198 -36.42 -3.67 -17.12
C ALA A 198 -37.16 -4.34 -15.95
N ARG A 199 -36.61 -4.20 -14.74
CA ARG A 199 -37.26 -4.53 -13.47
C ARG A 199 -37.33 -3.26 -12.62
N THR A 200 -38.55 -2.80 -12.35
CA THR A 200 -38.76 -1.64 -11.48
C THR A 200 -38.34 -1.96 -10.04
N VAL A 201 -37.72 -0.99 -9.40
CA VAL A 201 -37.34 -0.99 -7.98
C VAL A 201 -38.54 -0.48 -7.18
N THR A 202 -38.88 -1.16 -6.10
CA THR A 202 -39.94 -0.69 -5.20
C THR A 202 -39.45 0.46 -4.32
N TYR A 203 -40.37 1.26 -3.76
CA TYR A 203 -39.96 2.35 -2.86
C TYR A 203 -39.16 1.85 -1.65
N ASP A 204 -39.52 0.69 -1.09
CA ASP A 204 -38.82 0.12 0.06
C ASP A 204 -37.41 -0.35 -0.31
N GLU A 205 -37.23 -0.96 -1.49
CA GLU A 205 -35.90 -1.28 -2.03
C GLU A 205 -35.09 0.00 -2.27
N ALA A 206 -35.69 1.03 -2.87
CA ALA A 206 -35.05 2.32 -3.11
C ALA A 206 -34.65 3.01 -1.80
N LYS A 207 -35.45 2.88 -0.74
CA LYS A 207 -35.14 3.41 0.60
C LYS A 207 -33.89 2.77 1.20
N GLU A 208 -33.65 1.50 0.93
CA GLU A 208 -32.48 0.78 1.43
C GLU A 208 -31.20 1.04 0.62
N LEU A 209 -31.27 1.58 -0.60
CA LEU A 209 -30.09 1.84 -1.42
C LEU A 209 -29.08 2.80 -0.74
N PRO A 210 -27.77 2.62 -0.97
CA PRO A 210 -26.72 3.50 -0.45
C PRO A 210 -26.90 4.92 -1.00
N ALA A 211 -26.57 5.92 -0.19
CA ALA A 211 -26.60 7.32 -0.61
C ALA A 211 -25.33 7.65 -1.41
N ILE A 212 -25.31 7.23 -2.67
CA ILE A 212 -24.21 7.47 -3.61
C ILE A 212 -24.41 8.81 -4.32
N ARG A 213 -23.31 9.51 -4.63
CA ARG A 213 -23.30 10.77 -5.38
C ARG A 213 -22.85 10.55 -6.82
N SER A 214 -23.20 11.48 -7.70
CA SER A 214 -22.82 11.45 -9.12
C SER A 214 -21.31 11.31 -9.32
N ASP A 215 -20.52 11.98 -8.50
CA ASP A 215 -19.05 11.93 -8.50
C ASP A 215 -18.52 10.48 -8.35
N PHE A 216 -19.20 9.59 -7.59
CA PHE A 216 -18.81 8.17 -7.46
C PHE A 216 -18.85 7.43 -8.80
N PHE A 217 -19.90 7.67 -9.58
CA PHE A 217 -20.10 7.01 -10.88
C PHE A 217 -19.24 7.64 -11.98
N GLN A 218 -19.06 8.96 -11.95
CA GLN A 218 -18.14 9.66 -12.86
C GLN A 218 -16.70 9.14 -12.73
N GLU A 219 -16.28 8.85 -11.50
CA GLU A 219 -14.98 8.26 -11.21
C GLU A 219 -14.91 6.74 -11.45
N LYS A 220 -15.98 6.14 -11.98
CA LYS A 220 -16.10 4.71 -12.27
C LYS A 220 -15.83 3.82 -11.06
N LEU A 221 -16.15 4.32 -9.87
CA LEU A 221 -16.04 3.54 -8.64
C LEU A 221 -17.11 2.46 -8.61
N THR A 222 -16.80 1.36 -7.93
CA THR A 222 -17.72 0.22 -7.82
C THR A 222 -17.91 -0.16 -6.37
N LEU A 223 -19.16 -0.38 -5.98
CA LEU A 223 -19.46 -0.82 -4.62
C LEU A 223 -19.23 -2.33 -4.50
N LYS A 224 -18.22 -2.74 -3.73
CA LYS A 224 -17.87 -4.16 -3.51
C LYS A 224 -18.54 -4.72 -2.27
N SER A 225 -18.63 -3.90 -1.22
CA SER A 225 -19.23 -4.24 0.07
C SER A 225 -20.74 -3.92 0.17
N HIS A 226 -21.22 -3.57 1.36
CA HIS A 226 -22.59 -3.33 1.77
C HIS A 226 -23.46 -2.59 0.74
N PRO A 227 -24.44 -3.26 0.08
CA PRO A 227 -25.31 -2.67 -0.94
C PRO A 227 -26.51 -1.90 -0.35
N LYS A 228 -26.54 -1.69 0.97
CA LYS A 228 -27.60 -0.97 1.68
C LYS A 228 -27.02 0.21 2.46
N SER A 229 -27.76 1.32 2.53
CA SER A 229 -27.36 2.54 3.26
C SER A 229 -27.28 2.33 4.77
N ASN A 230 -28.16 1.50 5.33
CA ASN A 230 -28.17 1.15 6.74
C ASN A 230 -27.33 -0.11 6.97
N VAL A 231 -26.27 0.01 7.75
CA VAL A 231 -25.37 -1.09 8.10
C VAL A 231 -25.38 -1.28 9.62
N SER A 232 -25.70 -2.49 10.06
CA SER A 232 -25.65 -2.87 11.47
C SER A 232 -24.42 -3.71 11.77
N SER A 233 -23.73 -3.44 12.88
CA SER A 233 -22.66 -4.28 13.41
C SER A 233 -23.04 -4.83 14.78
N ASN A 234 -22.78 -6.12 14.97
CA ASN A 234 -23.01 -6.86 16.21
C ASN A 234 -21.71 -7.25 16.91
N ASP A 235 -20.56 -6.87 16.36
CA ASP A 235 -19.21 -7.25 16.78
C ASP A 235 -18.32 -6.01 17.01
N GLY A 236 -18.89 -4.81 16.88
CA GLY A 236 -18.18 -3.55 17.05
C GLY A 236 -17.30 -3.14 15.89
N GLN A 237 -17.41 -3.77 14.71
CA GLN A 237 -16.60 -3.43 13.53
C GLN A 237 -17.43 -3.47 12.23
N VAL A 238 -17.13 -2.57 11.28
CA VAL A 238 -17.68 -2.60 9.91
C VAL A 238 -16.56 -2.35 8.91
N THR A 239 -16.55 -3.11 7.82
CA THR A 239 -15.58 -2.97 6.73
C THR A 239 -16.29 -2.57 5.44
N PHE A 240 -15.93 -1.42 4.90
CA PHE A 240 -16.36 -0.96 3.58
C PHE A 240 -15.28 -1.22 2.55
N GLU A 241 -15.70 -1.71 1.38
CA GLU A 241 -14.85 -1.95 0.23
C GLU A 241 -15.45 -1.31 -1.02
N ILE A 242 -14.63 -0.52 -1.72
CA ILE A 242 -14.97 0.20 -2.95
C ILE A 242 -13.87 -0.06 -3.97
N GLY A 243 -14.23 -0.66 -5.10
CA GLY A 243 -13.31 -0.88 -6.20
C GLY A 243 -13.06 0.42 -6.97
N PHE A 244 -11.82 0.66 -7.34
CA PHE A 244 -11.40 1.80 -8.15
C PHE A 244 -10.39 1.37 -9.21
N ASP A 245 -10.23 2.17 -10.26
CA ASP A 245 -9.22 1.93 -11.29
C ASP A 245 -7.86 2.42 -10.79
N THR A 246 -6.92 1.48 -10.57
CA THR A 246 -5.58 1.78 -10.05
C THR A 246 -4.70 2.57 -11.02
N SER A 247 -5.10 2.67 -12.30
CA SER A 247 -4.44 3.53 -13.28
C SER A 247 -4.78 5.02 -13.11
N LYS A 248 -5.91 5.34 -12.46
CA LYS A 248 -6.29 6.71 -12.11
C LYS A 248 -5.63 7.16 -10.81
N ARG A 249 -5.32 8.45 -10.72
CA ARG A 249 -4.75 9.07 -9.51
C ARG A 249 -5.87 9.49 -8.56
N MET A 250 -6.33 8.58 -7.71
CA MET A 250 -7.43 8.87 -6.77
C MET A 250 -6.91 9.07 -5.34
N THR A 251 -7.33 10.17 -4.71
CA THR A 251 -7.17 10.40 -3.27
C THR A 251 -8.51 10.20 -2.57
N PHE A 252 -8.49 9.64 -1.36
CA PHE A 252 -9.68 9.38 -0.55
C PHE A 252 -9.54 9.99 0.84
N ALA A 253 -10.63 10.50 1.35
CA ALA A 253 -10.74 11.02 2.71
C ALA A 253 -12.07 10.55 3.32
N TYR A 254 -12.15 10.46 4.64
CA TYR A 254 -13.39 10.10 5.32
C TYR A 254 -13.82 11.17 6.31
N LYS A 255 -15.09 11.10 6.71
CA LYS A 255 -15.64 11.82 7.86
C LYS A 255 -16.55 10.87 8.63
N LEU A 256 -16.27 10.70 9.92
CA LEU A 256 -17.12 9.90 10.81
C LEU A 256 -17.86 10.81 11.79
N TYR A 257 -19.18 10.70 11.84
CA TYR A 257 -20.01 11.42 12.81
C TYR A 257 -20.67 10.46 13.78
N ARG A 258 -20.91 10.95 15.00
CA ARG A 258 -21.71 10.27 16.02
C ARG A 258 -23.02 10.99 16.28
N SER A 259 -24.06 10.24 16.62
CA SER A 259 -25.34 10.81 17.06
C SER A 259 -25.18 11.51 18.41
N LYS A 260 -25.82 12.68 18.59
CA LYS A 260 -25.84 13.45 19.86
C LYS A 260 -26.43 12.66 21.03
N GLY A 261 -27.25 11.64 20.76
CA GLY A 261 -27.87 10.78 21.77
C GLY A 261 -26.96 9.66 22.31
N CYS A 262 -25.82 9.39 21.67
CA CYS A 262 -24.89 8.36 22.10
C CYS A 262 -24.18 8.77 23.40
N ARG A 263 -24.29 7.93 24.43
CA ARG A 263 -23.55 8.08 25.69
C ARG A 263 -22.25 7.27 25.62
N GLU A 264 -21.12 7.94 25.79
CA GLU A 264 -19.82 7.29 25.99
C GLU A 264 -19.89 6.42 27.25
N GLN A 265 -19.76 5.10 27.11
CA GLN A 265 -19.59 4.21 28.27
C GLN A 265 -18.10 4.11 28.68
N VAL A 266 -17.18 4.39 27.77
CA VAL A 266 -15.72 4.34 28.02
C VAL A 266 -15.22 5.75 28.38
N VAL A 267 -14.89 5.94 29.66
CA VAL A 267 -14.56 7.23 30.29
C VAL A 267 -13.11 7.70 30.03
N SER A 268 -12.25 6.95 29.33
CA SER A 268 -10.80 7.22 29.35
C SER A 268 -10.19 7.96 28.17
N THR A 269 -10.85 8.19 27.02
CA THR A 269 -10.18 8.86 25.89
C THR A 269 -11.10 9.71 25.02
N ARG A 270 -11.54 10.87 25.55
CA ARG A 270 -12.02 11.98 24.69
C ARG A 270 -11.01 12.39 23.61
N SER A 271 -9.74 12.01 23.77
CA SER A 271 -8.62 12.41 22.93
C SER A 271 -8.26 11.42 21.80
N ALA A 272 -9.08 10.43 21.44
CA ALA A 272 -8.67 9.42 20.44
C ALA A 272 -9.74 8.93 19.45
N LEU A 273 -10.95 9.52 19.45
CA LEU A 273 -12.04 9.03 18.60
C LEU A 273 -11.74 9.13 17.09
N ASP A 274 -10.82 10.02 16.67
CA ASP A 274 -10.34 10.15 15.29
C ASP A 274 -9.50 8.97 14.79
N ARG A 275 -9.07 8.08 15.69
CA ARG A 275 -8.20 6.92 15.38
C ARG A 275 -8.95 5.60 15.32
N PHE A 276 -10.24 5.61 15.04
CA PHE A 276 -11.06 4.39 14.98
C PHE A 276 -11.44 3.98 13.54
N VAL A 277 -10.90 4.68 12.55
CA VAL A 277 -11.10 4.36 11.14
C VAL A 277 -9.74 4.05 10.52
N PHE A 278 -9.61 2.84 10.00
CA PHE A 278 -8.46 2.41 9.21
C PHE A 278 -8.86 2.50 7.74
N LEU A 279 -8.35 3.52 7.05
CA LEU A 279 -8.52 3.72 5.61
C LEU A 279 -7.26 3.25 4.88
N GLU A 280 -7.35 2.25 4.02
CA GLU A 280 -6.23 1.79 3.19
C GLU A 280 -6.62 1.66 1.71
N ARG A 281 -5.59 1.59 0.85
CA ARG A 281 -5.74 1.10 -0.51
C ARG A 281 -5.06 -0.26 -0.62
N ASP A 282 -5.81 -1.23 -1.09
CA ASP A 282 -5.32 -2.52 -1.52
C ASP A 282 -5.01 -2.44 -3.03
N LEU A 283 -3.73 -2.21 -3.35
CA LEU A 283 -3.29 -2.03 -4.73
C LEU A 283 -3.33 -3.33 -5.55
N ASP A 284 -3.32 -4.48 -4.88
CA ASP A 284 -3.36 -5.79 -5.53
C ASP A 284 -4.79 -6.13 -5.99
N GLU A 285 -5.79 -5.81 -5.18
CA GLU A 285 -7.20 -6.01 -5.52
C GLU A 285 -7.83 -4.81 -6.26
N GLY A 286 -7.19 -3.64 -6.24
CA GLY A 286 -7.75 -2.40 -6.77
C GLY A 286 -8.95 -1.90 -5.95
N VAL A 287 -8.86 -2.03 -4.62
CA VAL A 287 -9.95 -1.73 -3.69
C VAL A 287 -9.48 -0.75 -2.64
N MET A 288 -10.30 0.26 -2.35
CA MET A 288 -10.16 1.07 -1.14
C MET A 288 -10.97 0.41 -0.04
N ARG A 289 -10.33 0.19 1.11
CA ARG A 289 -10.92 -0.47 2.29
C ARG A 289 -10.97 0.51 3.46
N ALA A 290 -12.15 0.70 4.03
CA ALA A 290 -12.35 1.50 5.23
C ALA A 290 -12.92 0.63 6.35
N VAL A 291 -12.14 0.39 7.39
CA VAL A 291 -12.49 -0.42 8.55
C VAL A 291 -12.79 0.51 9.72
N ILE A 292 -14.04 0.49 10.18
CA ILE A 292 -14.51 1.30 11.29
C ILE A 292 -14.63 0.41 12.52
N ARG A 293 -13.89 0.75 13.58
CA ARG A 293 -13.96 0.14 14.90
C ARG A 293 -14.85 1.02 15.79
N PHE A 294 -15.91 0.50 16.37
CA PHE A 294 -16.79 1.30 17.21
C PHE A 294 -16.34 1.29 18.67
N PRO A 295 -15.94 2.44 19.25
CA PRO A 295 -15.55 2.50 20.66
C PRO A 295 -16.73 2.42 21.64
N PHE A 296 -17.97 2.58 21.15
CA PHE A 296 -19.19 2.48 21.94
C PHE A 296 -20.39 2.12 21.07
N VAL A 297 -21.39 1.49 21.70
CA VAL A 297 -22.70 1.20 21.10
C VAL A 297 -23.41 2.50 20.73
N GLY A 298 -23.99 2.57 19.53
CA GLY A 298 -24.58 3.81 19.05
C GLY A 298 -24.84 3.89 17.56
N GLN A 299 -25.24 5.08 17.14
CA GLN A 299 -25.49 5.42 15.74
C GLN A 299 -24.39 6.35 15.22
N PHE A 300 -23.88 6.01 14.04
CA PHE A 300 -22.80 6.73 13.37
C PHE A 300 -23.19 7.05 11.93
N LEU A 301 -22.59 8.09 11.36
CA LEU A 301 -22.71 8.46 9.96
C LEU A 301 -21.30 8.45 9.37
N PHE A 302 -21.07 7.60 8.36
CA PHE A 302 -19.80 7.51 7.67
C PHE A 302 -19.94 8.12 6.28
N GLU A 303 -19.10 9.11 5.99
CA GLU A 303 -18.98 9.73 4.68
C GLU A 303 -17.61 9.44 4.10
N LEU A 304 -17.59 8.97 2.85
CA LEU A 304 -16.38 8.85 2.07
C LEU A 304 -16.35 9.94 1.01
N HIS A 305 -15.20 10.59 0.90
CA HIS A 305 -14.90 11.62 -0.08
C HIS A 305 -13.73 11.18 -0.96
N GLY A 306 -13.66 11.66 -2.20
CA GLY A 306 -12.55 11.36 -3.10
C GLY A 306 -12.38 12.36 -4.24
N SER A 307 -11.22 12.31 -4.91
CA SER A 307 -10.88 13.17 -6.06
C SER A 307 -9.81 12.55 -6.95
N GLU A 308 -9.94 12.68 -8.27
CA GLU A 308 -8.97 12.21 -9.29
C GLU A 308 -7.83 13.20 -9.55
N LYS A 309 -8.02 14.46 -9.18
CA LYS A 309 -7.03 15.53 -9.35
C LYS A 309 -6.68 16.03 -7.95
N SER A 310 -5.48 16.59 -7.79
CA SER A 310 -5.10 17.37 -6.60
C SER A 310 -5.92 18.68 -6.48
N ASP A 311 -7.19 18.64 -6.87
CA ASP A 311 -8.15 19.68 -6.64
C ASP A 311 -8.26 19.87 -5.14
N THR A 312 -8.38 21.14 -4.75
CA THR A 312 -8.39 21.56 -3.34
C THR A 312 -9.58 21.03 -2.53
N HIS A 313 -10.47 20.23 -3.12
CA HIS A 313 -11.72 19.77 -2.53
C HIS A 313 -12.08 18.35 -2.96
N HIS A 314 -11.99 17.37 -2.05
CA HIS A 314 -12.56 16.03 -2.24
C HIS A 314 -14.10 16.11 -2.36
N ALA A 315 -14.67 15.47 -3.37
CA ALA A 315 -16.12 15.38 -3.53
C ALA A 315 -16.68 14.28 -2.63
N LEU A 316 -17.89 14.49 -2.07
CA LEU A 316 -18.59 13.44 -1.33
C LEU A 316 -18.98 12.33 -2.31
N LEU A 317 -18.55 11.10 -2.06
CA LEU A 317 -18.80 9.95 -2.94
C LEU A 317 -19.99 9.12 -2.45
N VAL A 318 -19.98 8.74 -1.17
CA VAL A 318 -21.02 7.89 -0.58
C VAL A 318 -21.22 8.19 0.90
N THR A 319 -22.44 8.00 1.39
CA THR A 319 -22.79 8.09 2.81
C THR A 319 -23.50 6.85 3.31
N TYR A 320 -23.07 6.36 4.48
CA TYR A 320 -23.65 5.22 5.20
C TYR A 320 -24.13 5.62 6.58
N PHE A 321 -25.26 5.04 6.98
CA PHE A 321 -25.77 5.10 8.35
C PHE A 321 -25.44 3.79 9.06
N LEU A 322 -24.73 3.89 10.18
CA LEU A 322 -24.21 2.76 10.91
C LEU A 322 -24.90 2.63 12.25
N THR A 323 -25.31 1.42 12.61
CA THR A 323 -25.79 1.10 13.96
C THR A 323 -24.90 0.03 14.57
N CYS A 324 -24.21 0.38 15.65
CA CYS A 324 -23.42 -0.55 16.44
C CYS A 324 -24.29 -1.03 17.60
N HIS A 325 -24.51 -2.35 17.69
CA HIS A 325 -25.31 -2.98 18.75
C HIS A 325 -24.45 -3.52 19.90
N ASP A 326 -23.23 -3.94 19.60
CA ASP A 326 -22.26 -4.43 20.56
C ASP A 326 -20.85 -3.96 20.20
N ILE A 327 -19.96 -3.92 21.18
CA ILE A 327 -18.56 -3.52 20.99
C ILE A 327 -17.61 -4.69 21.22
N LYS A 328 -16.50 -4.68 20.51
CA LYS A 328 -15.41 -5.61 20.79
C LYS A 328 -14.80 -5.30 22.16
N GLU A 329 -14.58 -6.32 22.99
CA GLU A 329 -14.02 -6.16 24.35
C GLU A 329 -12.67 -5.42 24.35
N ASP A 330 -11.84 -5.65 23.33
CA ASP A 330 -10.51 -5.03 23.14
C ASP A 330 -10.52 -3.93 22.07
N CYS A 331 -11.60 -3.14 21.99
CA CYS A 331 -11.70 -2.06 21.01
C CYS A 331 -10.75 -0.89 21.37
N LYS A 332 -9.56 -0.91 20.79
CA LYS A 332 -8.51 0.10 20.99
C LYS A 332 -8.41 1.08 19.80
N PRO A 333 -8.02 2.35 20.07
CA PRO A 333 -7.71 3.29 19.01
C PRO A 333 -6.49 2.81 18.22
N LEU A 334 -6.49 3.06 16.92
CA LEU A 334 -5.34 2.86 16.05
C LEU A 334 -4.18 3.77 16.49
N PRO A 335 -2.94 3.37 16.22
CA PRO A 335 -1.79 4.21 16.48
C PRO A 335 -1.77 5.49 15.63
N PRO A 336 -1.06 6.55 16.07
CA PRO A 336 -1.00 7.81 15.35
C PRO A 336 -0.46 7.66 13.93
N ASN A 337 -1.33 7.92 12.94
CA ASN A 337 -0.98 8.04 11.54
C ASN A 337 -0.69 9.52 11.21
N ILE A 338 0.45 9.79 10.56
CA ILE A 338 0.79 11.13 10.06
C ILE A 338 0.09 11.48 8.74
N ARG A 339 -0.67 10.54 8.17
CA ARG A 339 -1.46 10.63 6.93
C ARG A 339 -2.94 10.33 7.21
N GLU A 340 -3.79 10.59 6.22
CA GLU A 340 -5.23 10.22 6.27
C GLU A 340 -5.47 8.74 5.94
N GLU A 341 -4.48 8.08 5.32
CA GLU A 341 -4.56 6.71 4.83
C GLU A 341 -3.34 5.89 5.24
N TRP A 342 -3.55 4.57 5.31
CA TRP A 342 -2.55 3.57 5.64
C TRP A 342 -2.06 2.88 4.36
N GLY A 343 -0.76 2.58 4.32
CA GLY A 343 -0.06 1.94 3.22
C GLY A 343 0.30 2.88 2.08
N PRO A 344 0.82 2.32 0.97
CA PRO A 344 1.29 3.10 -0.17
C PRO A 344 0.19 3.92 -0.82
N GLY A 345 0.52 5.16 -1.21
CA GLY A 345 -0.42 6.08 -1.84
C GLY A 345 0.09 6.96 -2.96
N GLU A 346 -0.75 7.93 -3.34
CA GLU A 346 -0.38 8.89 -4.38
C GLU A 346 0.82 9.74 -3.93
N ASP A 347 0.92 10.05 -2.63
CA ASP A 347 2.09 10.68 -2.02
C ASP A 347 3.34 9.79 -2.05
N THR A 348 3.19 8.48 -1.84
CA THR A 348 4.29 7.49 -2.01
C THR A 348 4.79 7.49 -3.46
N LYS A 349 3.88 7.48 -4.43
CA LYS A 349 4.20 7.55 -5.87
C LYS A 349 4.86 8.88 -6.24
N ASP A 350 4.33 10.00 -5.75
CA ASP A 350 4.84 11.34 -6.05
C ASP A 350 6.25 11.55 -5.47
N MET A 351 6.54 10.93 -4.32
CA MET A 351 7.88 10.91 -3.72
C MET A 351 8.88 10.08 -4.55
N GLY A 352 8.41 9.20 -5.43
CA GLY A 352 9.26 8.33 -6.24
C GLY A 352 9.50 6.95 -5.63
N MET A 353 8.62 6.49 -4.76
CA MET A 353 8.72 5.19 -4.08
C MET A 353 7.70 4.21 -4.67
N VAL A 354 8.14 2.98 -4.95
CA VAL A 354 7.29 1.88 -5.44
C VAL A 354 7.37 0.70 -4.46
N PRO A 355 6.26 0.26 -3.83
CA PRO A 355 6.28 -0.84 -2.88
C PRO A 355 6.61 -2.19 -3.56
N LEU A 356 7.60 -2.90 -3.01
CA LEU A 356 8.04 -4.22 -3.48
C LEU A 356 7.44 -5.36 -2.66
N THR A 357 7.37 -5.23 -1.33
CA THR A 357 6.82 -6.30 -0.45
C THR A 357 5.38 -6.07 -0.02
N HIS A 358 5.08 -4.92 0.60
CA HIS A 358 3.75 -4.65 1.18
C HIS A 358 3.02 -3.57 0.38
N ARG A 359 1.94 -3.97 -0.31
CA ARG A 359 1.13 -3.11 -1.20
C ARG A 359 -0.19 -2.64 -0.59
N LYS A 360 -0.43 -2.98 0.67
CA LYS A 360 -1.58 -2.63 1.52
C LYS A 360 -1.13 -1.93 2.80
N GLY A 361 -2.05 -1.36 3.57
CA GLY A 361 -1.73 -0.59 4.77
C GLY A 361 -1.45 -1.39 6.02
N GLN A 362 -1.93 -2.64 6.09
CA GLN A 362 -1.75 -3.51 7.24
C GLN A 362 -0.63 -4.53 7.03
N ILE A 363 0.25 -4.61 8.02
CA ILE A 363 1.37 -5.56 8.11
C ILE A 363 1.19 -6.37 9.40
N GLU A 364 1.29 -7.69 9.28
CA GLU A 364 1.27 -8.58 10.45
C GLU A 364 2.68 -9.12 10.67
N ALA A 365 3.29 -8.74 11.79
CA ALA A 365 4.59 -9.20 12.24
C ALA A 365 4.39 -10.40 13.17
N ASP A 366 4.32 -11.61 12.61
CA ASP A 366 3.90 -12.81 13.35
C ASP A 366 4.84 -13.20 14.50
N ASP A 367 6.14 -12.93 14.35
CA ASP A 367 7.21 -13.18 15.31
C ASP A 367 7.79 -11.90 15.93
N GLY A 368 7.18 -10.74 15.65
CA GLY A 368 7.65 -9.43 16.09
C GLY A 368 8.52 -8.71 15.06
N ASP A 369 9.01 -9.40 14.02
CA ASP A 369 9.84 -8.81 12.97
C ASP A 369 9.05 -8.59 11.67
N ALA A 370 9.39 -7.53 10.92
CA ALA A 370 8.83 -7.27 9.59
C ALA A 370 9.85 -6.59 8.67
N GLU A 371 9.93 -7.04 7.40
CA GLU A 371 10.79 -6.46 6.36
C GLU A 371 9.95 -5.80 5.25
N ILE A 372 10.15 -4.49 5.04
CA ILE A 372 9.38 -3.68 4.10
C ILE A 372 10.32 -3.12 3.04
N LYS A 373 10.07 -3.40 1.76
CA LYS A 373 10.93 -2.98 0.66
C LYS A 373 10.23 -2.04 -0.30
N PHE A 374 10.98 -1.05 -0.78
CA PHE A 374 10.57 -0.11 -1.82
C PHE A 374 11.67 0.00 -2.89
N SER A 375 11.28 0.07 -4.16
CA SER A 375 12.15 0.57 -5.22
C SER A 375 12.03 2.10 -5.28
N LEU A 376 13.15 2.78 -5.50
CA LEU A 376 13.27 4.23 -5.54
C LEU A 376 13.61 4.69 -6.96
N ASP A 377 12.84 5.64 -7.50
CA ASP A 377 13.11 6.24 -8.82
C ASP A 377 14.12 7.40 -8.76
N ARG A 378 14.47 7.85 -7.56
CA ARG A 378 15.35 9.00 -7.28
C ARG A 378 16.06 8.86 -5.93
N GLU A 379 17.10 9.65 -5.71
CA GLU A 379 17.82 9.66 -4.44
C GLU A 379 17.03 10.39 -3.34
N LEU A 380 16.67 9.65 -2.29
CA LEU A 380 15.88 10.14 -1.16
C LEU A 380 16.64 9.99 0.16
N GLU A 381 16.33 10.87 1.12
CA GLU A 381 16.69 10.73 2.54
C GLU A 381 15.42 10.42 3.34
N PHE A 382 15.53 9.56 4.35
CA PHE A 382 14.38 9.07 5.12
C PHE A 382 14.47 9.40 6.61
N LYS A 383 13.29 9.50 7.22
CA LYS A 383 13.08 9.46 8.67
C LYS A 383 11.92 8.54 8.96
N HIS A 384 11.98 7.85 10.08
CA HIS A 384 10.95 6.91 10.49
C HIS A 384 10.63 7.05 11.97
N ASP A 385 9.36 6.91 12.31
CA ASP A 385 8.88 6.83 13.69
C ASP A 385 8.04 5.56 13.86
N LEU A 386 8.28 4.82 14.96
CA LEU A 386 7.44 3.70 15.38
C LEU A 386 6.64 4.12 16.60
N VAL A 387 5.30 4.12 16.52
CA VAL A 387 4.45 4.61 17.63
C VAL A 387 3.43 3.55 18.01
N LYS A 388 3.42 3.14 19.29
CA LYS A 388 2.39 2.21 19.82
C LYS A 388 1.07 2.96 20.07
N GLY A 389 -0.08 2.33 19.79
CA GLY A 389 -1.35 3.08 19.77
C GLY A 389 -1.91 3.55 21.11
N GLU A 390 -1.53 2.92 22.21
CA GLU A 390 -2.05 3.22 23.55
C GLU A 390 -1.30 4.35 24.26
N VAL A 391 -0.06 4.58 23.85
CA VAL A 391 0.87 5.49 24.48
C VAL A 391 1.47 6.25 23.31
N ASP A 392 1.06 7.51 23.08
CA ASP A 392 1.59 8.39 22.01
C ASP A 392 3.08 8.75 22.26
N ILE A 393 3.89 7.77 22.66
CA ILE A 393 5.32 7.80 22.88
C ILE A 393 5.94 6.96 21.76
N PRO A 394 6.78 7.56 20.91
CA PRO A 394 7.55 6.83 19.93
C PRO A 394 8.43 5.79 20.62
N VAL A 395 8.42 4.55 20.14
CA VAL A 395 9.29 3.46 20.60
C VAL A 395 10.52 3.36 19.69
N THR A 396 10.96 4.50 19.14
CA THR A 396 11.85 4.55 17.97
C THR A 396 13.28 4.13 18.24
N GLU A 397 13.72 4.08 19.50
CA GLU A 397 15.12 3.83 19.86
C GLU A 397 15.52 2.39 19.50
N GLY A 398 16.21 2.23 18.36
CA GLY A 398 16.76 0.96 17.90
C GLY A 398 15.77 -0.05 17.29
N HIS A 399 14.46 0.21 17.27
CA HIS A 399 13.47 -0.77 16.75
C HIS A 399 13.18 -0.69 15.24
N ILE A 400 13.82 0.24 14.54
CA ILE A 400 13.75 0.36 13.09
C ILE A 400 15.17 0.48 12.52
N LEU A 401 15.48 -0.38 11.55
CA LEU A 401 16.70 -0.34 10.77
C LEU A 401 16.35 -0.16 9.30
N HIS A 402 16.91 0.83 8.62
CA HIS A 402 16.73 0.94 7.17
C HIS A 402 18.05 0.98 6.42
N THR A 403 18.07 0.36 5.24
CA THR A 403 19.19 0.37 4.30
C THR A 403 18.70 0.82 2.92
N ILE A 404 19.60 1.41 2.14
CA ILE A 404 19.32 1.81 0.74
C ILE A 404 20.46 1.28 -0.12
N GLU A 405 20.16 0.32 -1.00
CA GLU A 405 21.12 -0.41 -1.81
C GLU A 405 20.57 -0.54 -3.23
N ASN A 406 21.37 -0.19 -4.25
CA ASN A 406 20.98 -0.32 -5.66
C ASN A 406 19.63 0.32 -6.04
N GLY A 407 19.26 1.42 -5.38
CA GLY A 407 17.96 2.08 -5.59
C GLY A 407 16.79 1.35 -4.93
N GLU A 408 17.04 0.37 -4.06
CA GLU A 408 16.02 -0.28 -3.22
C GLU A 408 16.23 0.09 -1.75
N MET A 409 15.16 0.50 -1.09
CA MET A 409 15.11 0.73 0.34
C MET A 409 14.55 -0.52 1.03
N SER A 410 15.21 -0.99 2.09
CA SER A 410 14.68 -2.02 2.98
C SER A 410 14.53 -1.45 4.39
N ILE A 411 13.36 -1.58 5.00
CA ILE A 411 13.05 -1.19 6.38
C ILE A 411 12.77 -2.47 7.16
N ASN A 412 13.62 -2.77 8.13
CA ASN A 412 13.45 -3.85 9.09
C ASN A 412 12.89 -3.25 10.38
N VAL A 413 11.79 -3.81 10.85
CA VAL A 413 11.12 -3.41 12.09
C VAL A 413 11.17 -4.59 13.05
N ARG A 414 11.55 -4.33 14.29
CA ARG A 414 11.50 -5.29 15.39
C ARG A 414 10.65 -4.73 16.51
N LEU A 415 9.53 -5.36 16.78
CA LEU A 415 8.58 -4.87 17.79
C LEU A 415 9.05 -5.25 19.20
N PRO A 416 8.97 -4.34 20.18
CA PRO A 416 9.42 -4.62 21.55
C PRO A 416 8.44 -5.49 22.35
N GLU A 417 7.15 -5.41 22.04
CA GLU A 417 6.08 -6.11 22.75
C GLU A 417 4.89 -6.34 21.80
N ALA A 418 3.94 -7.17 22.22
CA ALA A 418 2.71 -7.38 21.47
C ALA A 418 1.87 -6.08 21.37
N GLY A 419 1.20 -5.87 20.23
CA GLY A 419 0.31 -4.74 20.01
C GLY A 419 0.26 -4.21 18.58
N GLU A 420 -0.38 -3.05 18.43
CA GLU A 420 -0.50 -2.32 17.17
C GLU A 420 0.38 -1.06 17.17
N TYR A 421 1.18 -0.93 16.12
CA TYR A 421 2.16 0.14 15.92
C TYR A 421 1.92 0.86 14.58
N ALA A 422 2.16 2.18 14.57
CA ALA A 422 2.27 2.94 13.34
C ALA A 422 3.75 3.06 12.96
N LEU A 423 4.12 2.48 11.83
CA LEU A 423 5.39 2.78 11.17
C LEU A 423 5.16 3.97 10.24
N ASN A 424 5.58 5.16 10.65
CA ASN A 424 5.46 6.38 9.89
C ASN A 424 6.76 6.65 9.13
N VAL A 425 6.73 6.55 7.80
CA VAL A 425 7.88 6.80 6.91
C VAL A 425 7.74 8.19 6.29
N MET A 426 8.75 9.02 6.52
CA MET A 426 8.87 10.34 5.94
C MET A 426 10.09 10.39 5.03
N ALA A 427 10.00 11.13 3.93
CA ALA A 427 11.06 11.24 2.96
C ALA A 427 11.25 12.68 2.48
N LYS A 428 12.43 12.95 1.95
CA LYS A 428 12.72 14.14 1.14
C LYS A 428 13.74 13.77 0.07
N GLU A 429 13.76 14.52 -1.02
CA GLU A 429 14.83 14.37 -2.01
C GLU A 429 16.19 14.79 -1.43
N LYS A 430 17.20 13.98 -1.72
CA LYS A 430 18.57 14.22 -1.28
C LYS A 430 19.09 15.54 -1.84
N ASN A 431 19.89 16.25 -1.07
CA ASN A 431 20.43 17.60 -1.39
C ASN A 431 19.39 18.74 -1.50
N LYS A 432 18.08 18.49 -1.33
CA LYS A 432 17.09 19.57 -1.20
C LYS A 432 16.97 19.99 0.27
N LYS A 433 16.89 21.31 0.50
CA LYS A 433 16.66 21.90 1.84
C LYS A 433 15.19 21.86 2.28
N THR A 434 14.39 20.96 1.71
CA THR A 434 12.98 20.79 2.06
C THR A 434 12.86 20.04 3.40
N ARG A 435 11.72 20.23 4.07
CA ARG A 435 11.37 19.41 5.23
C ARG A 435 11.03 17.98 4.76
N PHE A 436 11.22 17.01 5.64
CA PHE A 436 10.70 15.67 5.45
C PHE A 436 9.17 15.75 5.34
N ALA A 437 8.63 15.15 4.28
CA ALA A 437 7.19 15.03 4.06
C ALA A 437 6.75 13.58 4.35
N PRO A 438 5.52 13.35 4.82
CA PRO A 438 4.96 12.01 4.92
C PRO A 438 5.03 11.31 3.55
N ALA A 439 5.55 10.09 3.53
CA ALA A 439 5.70 9.30 2.31
C ALA A 439 4.84 8.03 2.34
N CYS A 440 4.79 7.33 3.48
CA CYS A 440 3.97 6.14 3.67
C CYS A 440 3.80 5.85 5.17
N SER A 441 2.65 5.34 5.60
CA SER A 441 2.42 4.93 6.99
C SER A 441 1.76 3.56 7.06
N TYR A 442 2.36 2.59 7.75
CA TYR A 442 1.82 1.23 7.89
C TYR A 442 1.31 0.97 9.30
N LEU A 443 0.23 0.19 9.40
CA LEU A 443 -0.22 -0.41 10.66
C LEU A 443 0.48 -1.76 10.80
N VAL A 444 1.45 -1.84 11.70
CA VAL A 444 2.18 -3.08 12.01
C VAL A 444 1.58 -3.68 13.27
N SER A 445 1.04 -4.89 13.17
CA SER A 445 0.40 -5.58 14.30
C SER A 445 1.11 -6.88 14.64
N CYS A 446 1.32 -7.11 15.93
CA CYS A 446 1.82 -8.36 16.50
C CYS A 446 0.84 -8.86 17.57
N GLN A 447 0.34 -10.08 17.41
CA GLN A 447 -0.67 -10.66 18.32
C GLN A 447 -0.04 -11.32 19.55
N ASP A 448 1.13 -11.95 19.37
CA ASP A 448 1.84 -12.67 20.42
C ASP A 448 3.06 -11.85 20.86
N GLU A 449 3.68 -12.21 21.99
CA GLU A 449 4.94 -11.57 22.38
C GLU A 449 6.03 -11.84 21.33
N PRO A 450 6.79 -10.82 20.90
CA PRO A 450 7.91 -10.97 19.97
C PRO A 450 8.88 -12.08 20.40
N LEU A 451 9.37 -12.86 19.43
CA LEU A 451 10.39 -13.88 19.69
C LEU A 451 11.80 -13.30 19.82
N GLU A 452 11.96 -12.10 19.29
CA GLU A 452 13.12 -11.24 19.47
C GLU A 452 12.61 -9.82 19.68
N SER A 453 13.03 -9.19 20.77
CA SER A 453 12.59 -7.85 21.15
C SER A 453 13.76 -6.92 21.41
N ASP A 454 15.01 -7.41 21.38
CA ASP A 454 16.18 -6.58 21.56
C ASP A 454 16.32 -5.58 20.39
N PRO A 455 16.59 -4.29 20.67
CA PRO A 455 16.74 -3.29 19.63
C PRO A 455 17.89 -3.62 18.69
N PHE A 456 17.80 -3.14 17.45
CA PHE A 456 18.94 -3.11 16.54
C PHE A 456 20.05 -2.21 17.11
N PRO A 457 21.31 -2.51 16.75
CA PRO A 457 22.47 -1.69 17.02
C PRO A 457 22.29 -0.19 16.86
N ASP A 458 22.78 0.59 17.82
CA ASP A 458 22.94 2.04 17.61
C ASP A 458 24.11 2.26 16.64
N THR A 459 23.75 2.70 15.44
CA THR A 459 24.75 3.03 14.41
C THR A 459 25.49 4.33 14.71
N GLU A 460 25.21 5.04 15.82
CA GLU A 460 25.78 6.36 16.17
C GLU A 460 25.61 7.39 15.05
N GLY A 461 24.56 7.24 14.25
CA GLY A 461 24.32 8.06 13.06
C GLY A 461 25.21 7.72 11.85
N LYS A 462 25.97 6.62 11.88
CA LYS A 462 26.70 6.09 10.73
C LYS A 462 25.70 5.54 9.72
N GLN A 463 25.90 5.90 8.45
CA GLN A 463 25.12 5.34 7.36
C GLN A 463 25.48 3.86 7.17
N LEU A 464 24.49 2.97 7.22
CA LEU A 464 24.67 1.57 6.83
C LEU A 464 24.88 1.44 5.33
N GLY A 465 25.77 0.53 4.96
CA GLY A 465 26.18 0.31 3.59
C GLY A 465 27.34 1.21 3.15
N PRO A 466 27.47 1.48 1.85
CA PRO A 466 28.55 2.30 1.32
C PRO A 466 28.40 3.75 1.78
N THR A 467 29.46 4.31 2.38
CA THR A 467 29.47 5.70 2.84
C THR A 467 29.73 6.67 1.69
N ALA A 468 29.56 7.98 1.91
CA ALA A 468 29.96 8.99 0.91
C ALA A 468 31.43 8.85 0.48
N THR A 469 32.30 8.38 1.38
CA THR A 469 33.72 8.10 1.13
C THR A 469 33.91 6.96 0.12
N PHE A 470 33.01 5.98 0.09
CA PHE A 470 33.04 4.86 -0.86
C PHE A 470 33.09 5.34 -2.31
N ALA A 471 32.14 6.19 -2.69
CA ALA A 471 32.10 6.77 -4.03
C ALA A 471 33.25 7.76 -4.29
N GLN A 472 33.65 8.57 -3.28
CA GLN A 472 34.74 9.55 -3.42
C GLN A 472 36.09 8.89 -3.74
N LEU A 473 36.38 7.74 -3.13
CA LEU A 473 37.58 6.96 -3.43
C LEU A 473 37.45 6.16 -4.75
N GLY A 474 36.25 6.19 -5.36
CA GLY A 474 35.92 5.56 -6.62
C GLY A 474 35.82 4.05 -6.51
N PHE A 475 35.31 3.55 -5.39
CA PHE A 475 34.78 2.20 -5.29
C PHE A 475 33.40 2.15 -5.95
N SER A 476 33.07 1.01 -6.53
CA SER A 476 31.76 0.66 -7.04
C SER A 476 31.44 -0.76 -6.61
N GLU A 477 30.16 -1.03 -6.36
CA GLU A 477 29.70 -2.39 -6.07
C GLU A 477 29.53 -3.13 -7.40
N ASP A 478 30.43 -4.07 -7.69
CA ASP A 478 30.27 -4.99 -8.82
C ASP A 478 29.26 -6.11 -8.49
N ASP A 479 29.19 -6.51 -7.21
CA ASP A 479 28.21 -7.43 -6.62
C ASP A 479 27.62 -6.79 -5.34
N PRO A 480 26.29 -6.76 -5.16
CA PRO A 480 25.66 -6.18 -3.96
C PRO A 480 26.03 -6.93 -2.69
N TRP A 481 26.45 -6.21 -1.64
CA TRP A 481 26.59 -6.77 -0.31
C TRP A 481 25.47 -6.26 0.59
N PRO A 482 24.58 -7.13 1.12
CA PRO A 482 23.46 -6.66 1.94
C PRO A 482 23.97 -6.01 3.21
N SER A 483 23.75 -4.72 3.43
CA SER A 483 24.30 -3.97 4.57
C SER A 483 23.74 -4.43 5.91
N PHE A 484 22.63 -5.17 5.87
CA PHE A 484 22.08 -5.92 6.98
C PHE A 484 21.98 -7.40 6.60
N VAL A 485 22.69 -8.26 7.34
CA VAL A 485 22.65 -9.71 7.17
C VAL A 485 21.88 -10.30 8.35
N THR A 486 20.73 -10.90 8.07
CA THR A 486 19.93 -11.62 9.08
C THR A 486 20.20 -13.11 9.04
N ASN A 487 20.01 -13.78 10.18
CA ASN A 487 20.03 -15.24 10.29
C ASN A 487 21.31 -15.90 9.75
N LEU A 488 22.50 -15.36 10.05
CA LEU A 488 23.75 -16.01 9.67
C LEU A 488 23.94 -17.32 10.45
N VAL A 489 23.87 -18.44 9.72
CA VAL A 489 23.99 -19.81 10.27
C VAL A 489 25.38 -20.44 10.08
N THR A 490 26.26 -19.81 9.31
CA THR A 490 27.58 -20.36 8.96
C THR A 490 28.64 -20.09 10.03
N GLY A 491 28.42 -19.09 10.89
CA GLY A 491 29.44 -18.60 11.82
C GLY A 491 30.62 -17.88 11.16
N GLU A 492 30.58 -17.69 9.83
CA GLU A 492 31.60 -17.01 9.05
C GLU A 492 30.97 -16.13 7.96
N TYR A 493 31.53 -14.94 7.74
CA TYR A 493 31.14 -14.02 6.67
C TYR A 493 32.37 -13.60 5.87
N LYS A 494 32.25 -13.61 4.54
CA LYS A 494 33.34 -13.27 3.61
C LYS A 494 32.85 -12.25 2.59
N MET A 495 33.64 -11.21 2.36
CA MET A 495 33.39 -10.22 1.30
C MET A 495 34.70 -9.84 0.60
N ALA A 496 34.61 -9.43 -0.66
CA ALA A 496 35.79 -9.13 -1.48
C ALA A 496 35.67 -7.75 -2.13
N ILE A 497 36.53 -6.81 -1.77
CA ILE A 497 36.53 -5.43 -2.25
C ILE A 497 37.64 -5.24 -3.28
N LYS A 498 37.30 -4.70 -4.45
CA LYS A 498 38.28 -4.27 -5.44
C LYS A 498 38.78 -2.88 -5.10
N ARG A 499 40.08 -2.70 -4.91
CA ARG A 499 40.71 -1.42 -4.54
C ARG A 499 41.63 -0.86 -5.63
N LYS A 500 41.80 0.46 -5.64
CA LYS A 500 42.89 1.12 -6.37
C LYS A 500 44.20 0.95 -5.59
N ARG A 501 45.34 1.05 -6.29
CA ARG A 501 46.68 0.77 -5.72
C ARG A 501 47.06 1.62 -4.49
N ASN A 502 46.50 2.83 -4.38
CA ASN A 502 46.90 3.82 -3.38
C ASN A 502 45.89 3.92 -2.23
N ILE A 503 45.10 2.86 -2.00
CA ILE A 503 44.10 2.81 -0.94
C ILE A 503 44.41 1.65 0.01
N LEU A 504 44.63 1.96 1.28
CA LEU A 504 44.73 0.99 2.35
C LEU A 504 43.33 0.66 2.86
N VAL A 505 43.07 -0.61 3.17
CA VAL A 505 41.79 -1.09 3.71
C VAL A 505 42.04 -1.77 5.04
N ALA A 506 41.13 -1.56 5.99
CA ALA A 506 41.12 -2.17 7.32
C ALA A 506 39.70 -2.55 7.70
N ALA A 507 39.53 -3.39 8.73
CA ALA A 507 38.21 -3.74 9.25
C ALA A 507 38.24 -3.82 10.78
N SER A 508 37.14 -3.45 11.42
CA SER A 508 36.85 -3.70 12.82
C SER A 508 35.58 -4.54 12.95
N LEU A 509 35.50 -5.28 14.05
CA LEU A 509 34.34 -6.10 14.37
C LEU A 509 33.98 -5.89 15.83
N GLU A 510 32.74 -5.50 16.09
CA GLU A 510 32.20 -5.22 17.42
C GLU A 510 30.95 -6.08 17.64
N LEU A 511 30.81 -6.69 18.82
CA LEU A 511 29.61 -7.42 19.24
C LEU A 511 28.79 -6.52 20.15
N GLU A 512 27.51 -6.40 19.85
CA GLU A 512 26.56 -5.62 20.63
C GLU A 512 25.65 -6.55 21.44
N GLU A 513 25.70 -6.38 22.77
CA GLU A 513 24.87 -7.11 23.74
C GLU A 513 24.18 -6.07 24.63
N GLY A 514 22.93 -5.72 24.28
CA GLY A 514 22.20 -4.64 24.94
C GLY A 514 22.93 -3.29 24.81
N ASP A 515 23.18 -2.61 25.92
CA ASP A 515 23.93 -1.33 25.94
C ASP A 515 25.46 -1.51 25.94
N THR A 516 25.96 -2.74 25.78
CA THR A 516 27.39 -3.04 25.83
C THR A 516 27.95 -3.42 24.47
N THR A 517 28.99 -2.72 24.05
CA THR A 517 29.77 -3.03 22.84
C THR A 517 31.09 -3.67 23.23
N THR A 518 31.36 -4.87 22.71
CA THR A 518 32.60 -5.61 22.97
C THR A 518 33.44 -5.70 21.69
N ASP A 519 34.74 -5.42 21.79
CA ASP A 519 35.70 -5.52 20.69
C ASP A 519 36.00 -6.99 20.32
N TYR A 520 35.80 -7.34 19.05
CA TYR A 520 36.14 -8.62 18.42
C TYR A 520 37.05 -8.43 17.19
N HIS A 521 37.90 -7.39 17.15
CA HIS A 521 38.78 -7.10 16.02
C HIS A 521 39.74 -8.24 15.69
N ASN A 522 40.09 -9.09 16.67
CA ASN A 522 40.88 -10.30 16.47
C ASN A 522 40.08 -11.48 15.87
N TYR A 523 38.85 -11.26 15.41
CA TYR A 523 38.04 -12.22 14.67
C TYR A 523 37.70 -11.75 13.25
N VAL A 524 38.30 -10.64 12.82
CA VAL A 524 38.24 -10.18 11.42
C VAL A 524 39.65 -10.16 10.82
N SER A 525 39.77 -10.71 9.62
CA SER A 525 41.01 -10.68 8.84
C SER A 525 40.79 -9.91 7.54
N VAL A 526 41.83 -9.19 7.13
CA VAL A 526 41.88 -8.45 5.88
C VAL A 526 43.08 -8.97 5.09
N ASP A 527 42.80 -9.82 4.11
CA ASP A 527 43.81 -10.37 3.20
C ASP A 527 43.80 -9.61 1.89
N THR A 528 44.97 -9.32 1.35
CA THR A 528 45.07 -8.60 0.07
C THR A 528 45.80 -9.44 -0.97
N LYS A 529 45.18 -9.64 -2.14
CA LYS A 529 45.76 -10.32 -3.29
C LYS A 529 45.70 -9.39 -4.51
N GLY A 530 46.80 -8.65 -4.72
CA GLY A 530 46.87 -7.64 -5.79
C GLY A 530 45.91 -6.48 -5.53
N GLU A 531 44.95 -6.27 -6.45
CA GLU A 531 43.91 -5.24 -6.35
C GLU A 531 42.63 -5.72 -5.63
N LEU A 532 42.58 -6.99 -5.20
CA LEU A 532 41.47 -7.55 -4.45
C LEU A 532 41.79 -7.63 -2.95
N VAL A 533 40.89 -7.13 -2.12
CA VAL A 533 40.92 -7.23 -0.66
C VAL A 533 39.82 -8.18 -0.21
N LEU A 534 40.17 -9.29 0.42
CA LEU A 534 39.24 -10.25 1.02
C LEU A 534 39.13 -9.94 2.52
N ILE A 535 37.91 -9.70 2.99
CA ILE A 535 37.59 -9.51 4.40
C ILE A 535 36.83 -10.75 4.86
N CYS A 536 37.37 -11.43 5.87
CA CYS A 536 36.77 -12.62 6.47
C CYS A 536 36.54 -12.36 7.96
N ALA A 537 35.28 -12.41 8.39
CA ALA A 537 34.87 -12.33 9.78
C ALA A 537 34.41 -13.71 10.27
N THR A 538 34.87 -14.11 11.45
CA THR A 538 34.44 -15.33 12.14
C THR A 538 33.71 -14.93 13.43
N PHE A 539 32.62 -15.63 13.76
CA PHE A 539 31.74 -15.22 14.86
C PHE A 539 31.74 -16.29 15.96
N PRO A 540 32.51 -16.11 17.04
CA PRO A 540 32.62 -17.12 18.09
C PRO A 540 31.36 -17.21 18.98
N LYS A 541 30.52 -16.18 18.97
CA LYS A 541 29.26 -16.13 19.71
C LYS A 541 28.09 -15.76 18.80
N MET A 542 26.91 -16.23 19.17
CA MET A 542 25.66 -15.69 18.62
C MET A 542 25.45 -14.25 19.11
N GLY A 543 24.72 -13.45 18.35
CA GLY A 543 24.44 -12.05 18.67
C GLY A 543 24.54 -11.14 17.44
N THR A 544 24.44 -9.83 17.66
CA THR A 544 24.47 -8.84 16.59
C THR A 544 25.83 -8.17 16.53
N TYR A 545 26.47 -8.25 15.37
CA TYR A 545 27.79 -7.68 15.16
C TYR A 545 27.76 -6.50 14.20
N THR A 546 28.56 -5.48 14.50
CA THR A 546 28.84 -4.36 13.61
C THR A 546 30.23 -4.55 12.99
N LEU A 547 30.26 -4.80 11.68
CA LEU A 547 31.47 -4.87 10.85
C LEU A 547 31.68 -3.52 10.18
N THR A 548 32.73 -2.80 10.56
CA THR A 548 33.11 -1.55 9.90
C THR A 548 34.36 -1.75 9.07
N VAL A 549 34.27 -1.47 7.77
CA VAL A 549 35.39 -1.43 6.86
C VAL A 549 35.88 0.01 6.75
N PHE A 550 37.17 0.22 6.90
CA PHE A 550 37.79 1.53 6.78
C PHE A 550 38.72 1.60 5.57
N ALA A 551 38.89 2.80 5.03
CA ALA A 551 39.84 3.10 3.98
C ALA A 551 40.69 4.32 4.29
N ARG A 552 41.93 4.31 3.79
CA ARG A 552 42.85 5.45 3.81
C ARG A 552 43.51 5.62 2.45
N ASN A 553 43.46 6.82 1.88
CA ASN A 553 44.17 7.14 0.64
C ASN A 553 45.60 7.57 0.96
N THR A 554 46.60 6.89 0.38
CA THR A 554 48.02 7.19 0.63
C THR A 554 48.54 8.39 -0.17
N ASP A 555 47.79 8.86 -1.17
CA ASP A 555 48.19 10.01 -2.02
C ASP A 555 47.62 11.35 -1.52
N ALA A 556 46.75 11.34 -0.51
CA ALA A 556 46.16 12.55 0.01
C ALA A 556 47.22 13.43 0.68
N VAL A 557 47.29 14.70 0.29
CA VAL A 557 48.23 15.71 0.82
C VAL A 557 47.85 16.15 2.25
N ASP A 558 46.64 15.82 2.70
CA ASP A 558 46.18 16.10 4.06
C ASP A 558 46.85 15.14 5.05
N ASP A 559 47.55 15.73 6.03
CA ASP A 559 48.34 15.13 7.12
C ASP A 559 47.52 14.31 8.14
N SER A 560 46.31 13.89 7.78
CA SER A 560 45.46 13.06 8.64
C SER A 560 45.76 11.59 8.38
N ASP A 561 46.50 10.93 9.28
CA ASP A 561 46.66 9.47 9.35
C ASP A 561 45.34 8.70 9.64
N LEU A 562 44.18 9.34 9.44
CA LEU A 562 42.88 8.84 9.86
C LEU A 562 42.31 7.85 8.84
N PHE A 563 41.98 6.66 9.30
CA PHE A 563 41.15 5.70 8.55
C PHE A 563 39.69 6.17 8.57
N LEU A 564 39.10 6.36 7.39
CA LEU A 564 37.71 6.80 7.25
C LEU A 564 36.79 5.58 7.04
N PRO A 565 35.59 5.55 7.64
CA PRO A 565 34.65 4.46 7.43
C PRO A 565 34.22 4.44 5.96
N LEU A 566 34.50 3.31 5.32
CA LEU A 566 34.18 3.02 3.93
C LEU A 566 32.82 2.34 3.80
N TYR A 567 32.54 1.40 4.71
CA TYR A 567 31.36 0.56 4.69
C TYR A 567 30.99 0.15 6.11
N VAL A 568 29.72 0.24 6.50
CA VAL A 568 29.22 -0.26 7.79
C VAL A 568 28.17 -1.33 7.54
N LYS A 569 28.32 -2.49 8.17
CA LYS A 569 27.41 -3.63 8.04
C LYS A 569 27.00 -4.15 9.40
N ILE A 570 25.73 -4.50 9.55
CA ILE A 570 25.20 -5.22 10.70
C ILE A 570 24.97 -6.69 10.31
N ILE A 571 25.41 -7.61 11.16
CA ILE A 571 25.34 -9.06 10.94
C ILE A 571 24.73 -9.71 12.18
N GLU A 572 23.51 -10.24 12.05
CA GLU A 572 22.87 -11.06 13.09
C GLU A 572 23.30 -12.52 12.93
N VAL A 573 24.03 -13.01 13.93
CA VAL A 573 24.58 -14.36 13.97
C VAL A 573 23.69 -15.22 14.84
N VAL A 574 23.01 -16.19 14.23
CA VAL A 574 22.15 -17.15 14.94
C VAL A 574 22.89 -18.43 15.29
N LEU A 575 23.90 -18.82 14.50
CA LEU A 575 24.81 -19.91 14.83
C LEU A 575 26.26 -19.41 14.75
N PRO A 576 27.03 -19.50 15.86
CA PRO A 576 28.45 -19.17 15.86
C PRO A 576 29.25 -20.19 15.05
N THR A 577 30.53 -19.91 14.82
CA THR A 577 31.44 -20.90 14.22
C THR A 577 31.74 -22.05 15.19
N LEU A 578 32.01 -23.24 14.66
CA LEU A 578 32.45 -24.40 15.44
C LEU A 578 33.91 -24.29 15.91
N THR A 579 34.75 -23.50 15.22
CA THR A 579 36.18 -23.36 15.56
C THR A 579 36.42 -22.30 16.61
N GLY A 580 35.77 -21.13 16.49
CA GLY A 580 35.73 -20.07 17.51
C GLY A 580 37.10 -19.48 17.88
N THR A 581 38.13 -19.70 17.08
CA THR A 581 39.49 -19.24 17.36
C THR A 581 39.76 -17.88 16.70
N PRO A 582 40.38 -16.93 17.44
CA PRO A 582 40.74 -15.64 16.88
C PRO A 582 41.85 -15.78 15.83
N VAL A 583 41.87 -14.84 14.89
CA VAL A 583 42.96 -14.68 13.95
C VAL A 583 44.22 -14.15 14.67
N PRO A 584 45.43 -14.48 14.16
CA PRO A 584 46.69 -14.04 14.76
C PRO A 584 46.74 -12.52 14.94
N THR A 585 47.29 -12.06 16.07
CA THR A 585 47.34 -10.62 16.36
C THR A 585 48.28 -9.92 15.37
N THR A 586 47.71 -9.13 14.47
CA THR A 586 48.44 -8.33 13.49
C THR A 586 48.91 -7.03 14.13
N ALA A 587 50.12 -6.57 13.81
CA ALA A 587 50.63 -5.28 14.29
C ALA A 587 49.77 -4.10 13.79
N LEU A 588 49.83 -2.98 14.54
CA LEU A 588 49.08 -1.74 14.35
C LEU A 588 48.79 -1.43 12.87
N LEU A 589 47.51 -1.24 12.53
CA LEU A 589 47.08 -0.58 11.30
C LEU A 589 47.83 0.76 11.22
N PRO A 590 48.83 0.90 10.33
CA PRO A 590 48.68 0.62 8.90
C PRO A 590 49.58 -0.49 8.33
N ALA A 591 50.40 -1.19 9.12
CA ALA A 591 51.41 -2.13 8.59
C ALA A 591 50.78 -3.28 7.79
N TRP A 592 49.66 -3.83 8.28
CA TRP A 592 48.95 -4.96 7.65
C TRP A 592 48.36 -4.64 6.26
N CYS A 593 48.08 -3.38 5.96
CA CYS A 593 47.38 -2.95 4.75
C CYS A 593 48.21 -3.02 3.45
N HIS A 594 49.50 -3.39 3.52
CA HIS A 594 50.48 -3.39 2.41
C HIS A 594 50.49 -4.68 1.57
N GLY A 595 49.41 -5.46 1.57
CA GLY A 595 49.38 -6.71 0.79
C GLY A 595 49.75 -7.97 1.56
N TYR A 596 49.67 -7.94 2.90
CA TYR A 596 50.00 -9.10 3.71
C TYR A 596 48.85 -10.11 3.65
N SER A 597 49.19 -11.40 3.69
CA SER A 597 48.19 -12.47 3.79
C SER A 597 48.74 -13.66 4.55
N ILE A 598 47.96 -14.22 5.46
CA ILE A 598 48.32 -15.45 6.17
C ILE A 598 47.71 -16.62 5.39
N LYS A 599 48.52 -17.63 5.09
CA LYS A 599 48.01 -18.89 4.54
C LYS A 599 47.93 -19.95 5.63
N GLU A 600 48.99 -20.12 6.41
CA GLU A 600 49.04 -21.06 7.53
C GLU A 600 50.00 -20.52 8.61
N PRO A 601 49.75 -20.74 9.90
CA PRO A 601 48.48 -21.16 10.49
C PRO A 601 47.49 -19.99 10.57
N GLU A 602 46.20 -20.25 10.29
CA GLU A 602 45.14 -19.23 10.24
C GLU A 602 44.65 -18.78 11.63
N HIS A 603 45.05 -19.47 12.70
CA HIS A 603 44.60 -19.23 14.08
C HIS A 603 45.73 -18.68 14.96
N CYS A 604 45.37 -17.83 15.93
CA CYS A 604 46.34 -17.21 16.84
C CYS A 604 47.05 -18.22 17.78
N CYS A 605 46.39 -19.33 18.11
CA CYS A 605 46.88 -20.31 19.08
C CYS A 605 47.59 -21.48 18.39
N LEU A 606 48.83 -21.77 18.81
CA LEU A 606 49.65 -22.85 18.27
C LEU A 606 49.88 -23.96 19.30
N PRO A 607 49.89 -25.25 18.90
CA PRO A 607 50.13 -26.35 19.83
C PRO A 607 51.56 -26.34 20.35
N SER A 608 51.74 -26.50 21.67
CA SER A 608 53.06 -26.51 22.31
C SER A 608 53.92 -27.71 21.91
N ASN A 609 55.23 -27.48 21.77
CA ASN A 609 56.25 -28.48 21.44
C ASN A 609 56.04 -29.26 20.13
N GLU A 610 55.29 -28.70 19.18
CA GLU A 610 54.98 -29.31 17.89
C GLU A 610 55.67 -28.61 16.72
N LYS A 611 55.69 -29.27 15.56
CA LYS A 611 56.16 -28.66 14.32
C LYS A 611 54.96 -28.07 13.57
N VAL A 612 54.97 -26.76 13.37
CA VAL A 612 53.92 -26.02 12.68
C VAL A 612 54.50 -25.39 11.43
N MET A 613 53.78 -25.50 10.30
CA MET A 613 54.14 -24.80 9.08
C MET A 613 53.69 -23.35 9.18
N MET A 614 54.62 -22.42 8.99
CA MET A 614 54.33 -21.00 8.84
C MET A 614 54.38 -20.67 7.35
N SER A 615 53.33 -20.06 6.81
CA SER A 615 53.20 -19.61 5.43
C SER A 615 52.51 -18.25 5.42
N ILE A 616 53.29 -17.19 5.17
CA ILE A 616 52.81 -15.79 5.20
C ILE A 616 53.35 -15.02 4.00
N ALA A 617 52.49 -14.28 3.30
CA ALA A 617 52.91 -13.36 2.24
C ALA A 617 53.21 -11.99 2.86
N ILE A 618 54.43 -11.51 2.64
CA ILE A 618 54.88 -10.16 3.03
C ILE A 618 55.63 -9.61 1.81
N PRO A 619 54.94 -8.90 0.88
CA PRO A 619 55.49 -8.57 -0.43
C PRO A 619 56.78 -7.75 -0.38
N GLU A 620 56.83 -6.74 0.50
CA GLU A 620 57.92 -5.77 0.64
C GLU A 620 59.11 -6.28 1.49
N ALA A 621 58.95 -7.43 2.15
CA ALA A 621 60.01 -7.99 2.98
C ALA A 621 61.16 -8.56 2.14
N SER A 622 62.38 -8.14 2.49
CA SER A 622 63.63 -8.74 2.03
C SER A 622 64.01 -9.97 2.85
N VAL A 623 63.67 -9.98 4.15
CA VAL A 623 63.90 -11.08 5.09
C VAL A 623 62.74 -11.15 6.08
N VAL A 624 62.27 -12.37 6.36
CA VAL A 624 61.30 -12.67 7.41
C VAL A 624 61.97 -13.54 8.47
N LEU A 625 61.85 -13.15 9.74
CA LEU A 625 62.49 -13.78 10.89
C LEU A 625 61.42 -14.17 11.92
N VAL A 626 61.65 -15.28 12.62
CA VAL A 626 60.83 -15.68 13.77
C VAL A 626 61.61 -15.38 15.04
N LYS A 627 61.11 -14.45 15.86
CA LYS A 627 61.79 -14.00 17.08
C LYS A 627 61.90 -15.15 18.08
N GLY A 628 63.09 -15.34 18.65
CA GLY A 628 63.36 -16.43 19.59
C GLY A 628 63.59 -17.81 18.95
N HIS A 629 63.46 -17.93 17.62
CA HIS A 629 63.53 -19.21 16.88
C HIS A 629 64.44 -19.11 15.63
N PRO A 630 65.77 -18.94 15.80
CA PRO A 630 66.71 -18.80 14.69
C PRO A 630 66.81 -20.04 13.78
N GLU A 631 66.36 -21.20 14.25
CA GLU A 631 66.28 -22.44 13.49
C GLU A 631 65.18 -22.42 12.41
N CYS A 632 64.15 -21.58 12.59
CA CYS A 632 63.06 -21.44 11.62
C CYS A 632 63.49 -20.55 10.45
N LYS A 633 64.04 -21.17 9.40
CA LYS A 633 64.46 -20.48 8.18
C LYS A 633 63.28 -20.28 7.23
N MET A 634 62.71 -19.08 7.23
CA MET A 634 61.67 -18.68 6.29
C MET A 634 62.25 -18.51 4.87
N LYS A 635 61.63 -19.13 3.87
CA LYS A 635 62.02 -19.02 2.45
C LYS A 635 60.84 -18.58 1.60
N LYS A 636 61.05 -17.60 0.73
CA LYS A 636 60.03 -17.14 -0.21
C LYS A 636 59.87 -18.16 -1.35
N ASN A 637 58.64 -18.61 -1.57
CA ASN A 637 58.27 -19.50 -2.68
C ASN A 637 57.89 -18.72 -3.95
N GLU A 638 57.63 -19.45 -5.04
CA GLU A 638 57.28 -18.87 -6.35
C GLU A 638 55.98 -18.06 -6.33
N ASN A 639 55.07 -18.38 -5.40
CA ASN A 639 53.80 -17.69 -5.20
C ASN A 639 53.91 -16.47 -4.27
N GLY A 640 55.12 -16.13 -3.82
CA GLY A 640 55.39 -14.96 -2.98
C GLY A 640 55.19 -15.16 -1.47
N TYR A 641 54.89 -16.38 -1.02
CA TYR A 641 54.73 -16.73 0.39
C TYR A 641 56.07 -17.11 1.02
N TRP A 642 56.32 -16.63 2.23
CA TRP A 642 57.43 -17.04 3.07
C TRP A 642 57.02 -18.28 3.87
N GLU A 643 57.67 -19.40 3.59
CA GLU A 643 57.37 -20.70 4.20
C GLU A 643 58.54 -21.18 5.08
N GLY A 644 58.20 -21.69 6.27
CA GLY A 644 59.17 -22.21 7.23
C GLY A 644 58.51 -23.14 8.24
N LEU A 645 59.21 -24.22 8.58
CA LEU A 645 58.74 -25.16 9.60
C LEU A 645 59.27 -24.76 10.97
N LEU A 646 58.38 -24.30 11.84
CA LEU A 646 58.69 -23.84 13.19
C LEU A 646 58.48 -24.97 14.20
N LYS A 647 59.38 -25.14 15.18
CA LYS A 647 59.11 -25.96 16.35
C LYS A 647 58.69 -25.05 17.52
N THR A 648 57.46 -25.17 17.97
CA THR A 648 56.90 -24.32 19.03
C THR A 648 57.53 -24.62 20.40
N GLY A 649 57.55 -23.61 21.27
CA GLY A 649 58.07 -23.70 22.64
C GLY A 649 57.09 -24.31 23.66
N PRO A 650 57.36 -24.15 24.97
CA PRO A 650 56.41 -24.52 26.02
C PRO A 650 55.16 -23.61 26.02
N PRO A 651 54.04 -24.06 26.63
CA PRO A 651 52.83 -23.23 26.77
C PRO A 651 53.11 -21.86 27.40
N GLY A 652 52.41 -20.83 26.93
CA GLY A 652 52.60 -19.42 27.33
C GLY A 652 53.72 -18.69 26.59
N SER A 653 54.44 -19.37 25.67
CA SER A 653 55.42 -18.71 24.81
C SER A 653 54.73 -17.90 23.72
N VAL A 654 55.27 -16.73 23.37
CA VAL A 654 54.79 -15.90 22.26
C VAL A 654 55.75 -16.00 21.09
N ILE A 655 55.23 -16.27 19.91
CA ILE A 655 55.99 -16.33 18.66
C ILE A 655 55.69 -15.06 17.85
N ASP A 656 56.67 -14.18 17.75
CA ASP A 656 56.59 -12.98 16.92
C ASP A 656 57.23 -13.22 15.55
N ILE A 657 56.46 -12.99 14.48
CA ILE A 657 56.99 -12.88 13.11
C ILE A 657 57.45 -11.44 12.89
N MET A 658 58.72 -11.28 12.52
CA MET A 658 59.38 -10.02 12.24
C MET A 658 59.72 -9.94 10.75
N ALA A 659 59.53 -8.78 10.12
CA ALA A 659 59.93 -8.55 8.72
C ALA A 659 60.91 -7.37 8.59
N LYS A 660 61.88 -7.50 7.69
CA LYS A 660 62.84 -6.46 7.35
C LYS A 660 62.70 -6.05 5.88
N GLU A 661 62.36 -4.79 5.65
CA GLU A 661 62.37 -4.18 4.31
C GLU A 661 63.78 -3.84 3.84
N THR A 662 63.98 -3.76 2.54
CA THR A 662 65.29 -3.48 1.91
C THR A 662 65.90 -2.14 2.34
N ASN A 663 65.06 -1.18 2.73
CA ASN A 663 65.46 0.19 3.06
C ASN A 663 65.43 0.53 4.57
N ARG A 664 65.05 -0.42 5.44
CA ARG A 664 65.01 -0.22 6.90
C ARG A 664 66.03 -1.12 7.58
N ASP A 665 66.76 -0.58 8.56
CA ASP A 665 67.78 -1.36 9.28
C ASP A 665 67.19 -2.29 10.35
N GLN A 666 66.03 -1.93 10.91
CA GLN A 666 65.35 -2.68 11.97
C GLN A 666 64.22 -3.54 11.40
N ALA A 667 64.06 -4.75 11.95
CA ALA A 667 62.93 -5.62 11.65
C ALA A 667 61.74 -5.21 12.50
N GLU A 668 60.55 -5.10 11.89
CA GLU A 668 59.31 -4.73 12.56
C GLU A 668 58.47 -5.95 12.85
N LYS A 669 57.73 -5.89 13.96
CA LYS A 669 56.81 -6.97 14.35
C LYS A 669 55.58 -6.92 13.46
N ILE A 670 55.22 -8.05 12.84
CA ILE A 670 54.12 -8.14 11.88
C ILE A 670 52.95 -8.93 12.46
N VAL A 671 53.22 -10.11 13.02
CA VAL A 671 52.21 -10.99 13.64
C VAL A 671 52.74 -11.58 14.93
N SER A 672 51.87 -11.74 15.92
CA SER A 672 52.15 -12.51 17.14
C SER A 672 51.19 -13.72 17.22
N TYR A 673 51.75 -14.89 17.58
CA TYR A 673 51.02 -16.11 17.91
C TYR A 673 51.27 -16.51 19.36
N GLU A 674 50.29 -17.13 20.00
CA GLU A 674 50.41 -17.66 21.36
C GLU A 674 50.56 -19.19 21.31
N VAL A 675 51.53 -19.72 22.06
CA VAL A 675 51.70 -21.17 22.19
C VAL A 675 50.87 -21.68 23.36
N VAL A 676 49.97 -22.61 23.08
CA VAL A 676 48.99 -23.15 24.02
C VAL A 676 49.22 -24.65 24.20
N SER A 677 48.93 -25.18 25.40
CA SER A 677 49.05 -26.63 25.62
C SER A 677 47.98 -27.39 24.82
N LYS A 678 48.23 -28.67 24.50
CA LYS A 678 47.23 -29.49 23.81
C LYS A 678 45.94 -29.66 24.62
N GLU A 679 46.07 -29.73 25.94
CA GLU A 679 44.92 -29.82 26.84
C GLU A 679 44.10 -28.54 26.75
N ASP A 680 44.73 -27.37 26.84
CA ASP A 680 44.03 -26.09 26.78
C ASP A 680 43.38 -25.85 25.40
N LEU A 681 44.04 -26.25 24.30
CA LEU A 681 43.44 -26.21 22.95
C LEU A 681 42.18 -27.08 22.88
N LEU A 682 42.23 -28.30 23.42
CA LEU A 682 41.07 -29.19 23.49
C LEU A 682 39.95 -28.58 24.35
N GLN A 683 40.30 -27.95 25.49
CA GLN A 683 39.31 -27.26 26.33
C GLN A 683 38.65 -26.08 25.60
N MET A 684 39.41 -25.33 24.78
CA MET A 684 38.87 -24.25 23.93
C MET A 684 37.90 -24.81 22.88
N GLU A 685 38.27 -25.88 22.18
CA GLU A 685 37.41 -26.56 21.20
C GLU A 685 36.13 -27.09 21.86
N MET A 686 36.25 -27.78 23.00
CA MET A 686 35.09 -28.29 23.75
C MET A 686 34.16 -27.15 24.20
N LYS A 687 34.71 -26.04 24.68
CA LYS A 687 33.92 -24.86 25.09
C LYS A 687 33.19 -24.24 23.89
N GLN A 688 33.83 -24.21 22.73
CA GLN A 688 33.20 -23.70 21.51
C GLN A 688 32.10 -24.63 21.00
N GLU A 689 32.32 -25.95 21.04
CA GLU A 689 31.31 -26.95 20.67
C GLU A 689 30.07 -26.86 21.57
N VAL A 690 30.25 -26.65 22.87
CA VAL A 690 29.14 -26.38 23.81
C VAL A 690 28.41 -25.09 23.43
N THR A 691 29.14 -24.01 23.15
CA THR A 691 28.56 -22.71 22.74
C THR A 691 27.75 -22.85 21.45
N PHE A 692 28.27 -23.59 20.47
CA PHE A 692 27.57 -23.89 19.22
C PHE A 692 26.30 -24.72 19.46
N ARG A 693 26.40 -25.78 20.25
CA ARG A 693 25.26 -26.66 20.56
C ARG A 693 24.16 -25.92 21.32
N ASP A 694 24.53 -25.05 22.25
CA ASP A 694 23.58 -24.21 22.98
C ASP A 694 22.88 -23.22 22.04
N ALA A 695 23.60 -22.60 21.11
CA ALA A 695 23.01 -21.73 20.09
C ALA A 695 22.07 -22.51 19.14
N LEU A 696 22.47 -23.71 18.72
CA LEU A 696 21.64 -24.58 17.89
C LEU A 696 20.33 -24.98 18.59
N ASN A 697 20.41 -25.40 19.85
CA ASN A 697 19.22 -25.72 20.64
C ASN A 697 18.28 -24.51 20.80
N ARG A 698 18.83 -23.29 20.98
CA ARG A 698 18.04 -22.05 21.04
C ARG A 698 17.35 -21.75 19.71
N LEU A 699 18.07 -21.91 18.60
CA LEU A 699 17.51 -21.72 17.25
C LEU A 699 16.39 -22.72 16.97
N GLU A 700 16.61 -24.01 17.22
CA GLU A 700 15.59 -25.06 17.08
C GLU A 700 14.37 -24.78 17.95
N SER A 701 14.56 -24.30 19.19
CA SER A 701 13.47 -23.90 20.07
C SER A 701 12.67 -22.72 19.51
N LYS A 702 13.34 -21.67 19.01
CA LYS A 702 12.68 -20.52 18.38
C LYS A 702 11.90 -20.94 17.12
N GLU A 703 12.48 -21.80 16.28
CA GLU A 703 11.80 -22.32 15.08
C GLU A 703 10.58 -23.19 15.43
N ALA A 704 10.69 -24.06 16.44
CA ALA A 704 9.58 -24.87 16.93
C ALA A 704 8.44 -24.00 17.49
N GLU A 705 8.77 -22.91 18.19
CA GLU A 705 7.78 -21.95 18.68
C GLU A 705 7.08 -21.22 17.53
N LYS A 706 7.82 -20.73 16.52
CA LYS A 706 7.25 -20.15 15.29
C LYS A 706 6.25 -21.10 14.63
N GLN A 707 6.64 -22.36 14.47
CA GLN A 707 5.77 -23.39 13.88
C GLN A 707 4.52 -23.64 14.74
N SER A 708 4.67 -23.75 16.06
CA SER A 708 3.56 -23.97 17.00
C SER A 708 2.51 -22.85 16.95
N ARG A 709 2.96 -21.58 16.96
CA ARG A 709 2.08 -20.40 16.88
C ARG A 709 1.29 -20.38 15.57
N ILE A 710 1.95 -20.63 14.44
CA ILE A 710 1.29 -20.66 13.13
C ILE A 710 0.28 -21.81 13.01
N ILE A 711 0.60 -23.01 13.51
CA ILE A 711 -0.35 -24.13 13.51
C ILE A 711 -1.56 -23.84 14.40
N THR A 712 -1.36 -23.15 15.54
CA THR A 712 -2.47 -22.73 16.41
C THR A 712 -3.41 -21.76 15.68
N ARG A 713 -2.86 -20.73 15.01
CA ARG A 713 -3.66 -19.78 14.22
C ARG A 713 -4.32 -20.43 13.01
N LEU A 714 -3.64 -21.38 12.37
CA LEU A 714 -4.20 -22.18 11.27
C LEU A 714 -5.44 -22.96 11.74
N ASN A 715 -5.33 -23.64 12.88
CA ASN A 715 -6.45 -24.39 13.46
C ASN A 715 -7.60 -23.47 13.87
N GLN A 716 -7.31 -22.30 14.43
CA GLN A 716 -8.34 -21.30 14.71
C GLN A 716 -9.04 -20.82 13.43
N ALA A 717 -8.28 -20.56 12.36
CA ALA A 717 -8.87 -20.17 11.06
C ALA A 717 -9.72 -21.28 10.44
N VAL A 718 -9.35 -22.55 10.65
CA VAL A 718 -10.14 -23.72 10.26
C VAL A 718 -11.45 -23.76 11.03
N ASP A 719 -11.40 -23.61 12.35
CA ASP A 719 -12.59 -23.67 13.22
C ASP A 719 -13.54 -22.49 12.96
N ASP A 720 -12.99 -21.31 12.66
CA ASP A 720 -13.74 -20.11 12.27
C ASP A 720 -14.26 -20.16 10.81
N ARG A 721 -13.88 -21.17 10.01
CA ARG A 721 -14.08 -21.24 8.54
C ARG A 721 -13.69 -19.93 7.82
N ASN A 722 -12.63 -19.26 8.27
CA ASN A 722 -12.20 -17.97 7.75
C ASN A 722 -11.22 -18.13 6.58
N ARG A 723 -11.73 -18.08 5.34
CA ARG A 723 -10.94 -18.30 4.11
C ARG A 723 -9.67 -17.43 4.02
N PRO A 724 -9.73 -16.07 4.12
CA PRO A 724 -8.52 -15.25 3.98
C PRO A 724 -7.44 -15.57 5.03
N LYS A 725 -7.84 -15.77 6.29
CA LYS A 725 -6.89 -16.16 7.34
C LYS A 725 -6.30 -17.55 7.09
N LEU A 726 -7.13 -18.48 6.60
CA LEU A 726 -6.72 -19.85 6.28
C LEU A 726 -5.67 -19.87 5.16
N GLU A 727 -5.91 -19.16 4.06
CA GLU A 727 -4.94 -19.02 2.97
C GLU A 727 -3.60 -18.48 3.45
N LYS A 728 -3.65 -17.41 4.25
CA LYS A 728 -2.46 -16.76 4.79
C LYS A 728 -1.67 -17.69 5.72
N CYS A 729 -2.32 -18.27 6.72
CA CYS A 729 -1.67 -19.16 7.69
C CYS A 729 -1.10 -20.41 7.00
N LEU A 730 -1.82 -20.92 5.99
CA LEU A 730 -1.39 -22.09 5.23
C LEU A 730 -0.15 -21.80 4.38
N ALA A 731 -0.11 -20.65 3.70
CA ALA A 731 1.07 -20.22 2.95
C ALA A 731 2.30 -20.12 3.89
N ARG A 732 2.12 -19.48 5.04
CA ARG A 732 3.19 -19.32 6.03
C ARG A 732 3.64 -20.66 6.66
N ALA A 733 2.70 -21.56 6.97
CA ALA A 733 3.03 -22.89 7.50
C ALA A 733 3.88 -23.71 6.52
N LYS A 734 3.60 -23.59 5.21
CA LYS A 734 4.38 -24.26 4.15
C LYS A 734 5.77 -23.67 3.98
N GLU A 735 5.94 -22.36 4.14
CA GLU A 735 7.25 -21.71 4.12
C GLU A 735 8.15 -22.22 5.26
N LEU A 736 7.61 -22.36 6.47
CA LEU A 736 8.38 -22.84 7.63
C LEU A 736 8.62 -24.35 7.62
N ASN A 737 7.78 -25.13 6.95
CA ASN A 737 7.94 -26.58 6.83
C ASN A 737 7.73 -27.07 5.38
N PRO A 738 8.66 -26.78 4.46
CA PRO A 738 8.51 -27.12 3.05
C PRO A 738 8.56 -28.62 2.77
N LYS A 739 9.04 -29.44 3.72
CA LYS A 739 9.24 -30.89 3.57
C LYS A 739 8.22 -31.75 4.32
N GLY A 740 7.37 -31.17 5.17
CA GLY A 740 6.43 -31.91 6.02
C GLY A 740 4.98 -31.46 5.86
N ALA A 741 4.16 -32.28 5.19
CA ALA A 741 2.71 -32.14 5.26
C ALA A 741 2.22 -32.69 6.61
N THR A 742 1.87 -31.80 7.54
CA THR A 742 1.22 -32.19 8.80
C THR A 742 -0.26 -32.48 8.56
N VAL A 743 -0.89 -33.20 9.51
CA VAL A 743 -2.33 -33.47 9.48
C VAL A 743 -3.13 -32.16 9.47
N ASP A 744 -2.68 -31.16 10.23
CA ASP A 744 -3.32 -29.83 10.29
C ASP A 744 -3.26 -29.09 8.95
N ILE A 745 -2.10 -29.06 8.29
CA ILE A 745 -1.93 -28.44 6.95
C ILE A 745 -2.86 -29.11 5.94
N THR A 746 -2.94 -30.44 5.96
CA THR A 746 -3.81 -31.19 5.04
C THR A 746 -5.28 -30.90 5.31
N ARG A 747 -5.70 -30.85 6.58
CA ARG A 747 -7.07 -30.50 6.98
C ARG A 747 -7.43 -29.08 6.51
N ALA A 748 -6.53 -28.12 6.69
CA ALA A 748 -6.70 -26.75 6.25
C ALA A 748 -6.80 -26.63 4.72
N GLU A 749 -5.98 -27.36 3.95
CA GLU A 749 -6.06 -27.38 2.48
C GLU A 749 -7.40 -27.88 1.96
N VAL A 750 -7.94 -28.94 2.58
CA VAL A 750 -9.23 -29.51 2.19
C VAL A 750 -10.34 -28.49 2.43
N LEU A 751 -10.38 -27.87 3.61
CA LEU A 751 -11.37 -26.85 3.93
C LEU A 751 -11.24 -25.63 3.02
N LEU A 752 -10.02 -25.20 2.69
CA LEU A 752 -9.81 -24.08 1.79
C LEU A 752 -10.41 -24.34 0.41
N ARG A 753 -10.22 -25.54 -0.16
CA ARG A 753 -10.84 -25.92 -1.44
C ARG A 753 -12.36 -25.93 -1.34
N GLU A 754 -12.91 -26.44 -0.25
CA GLU A 754 -14.36 -26.43 0.01
C GLU A 754 -14.91 -24.99 0.02
N LEU A 755 -14.27 -24.07 0.75
CA LEU A 755 -14.69 -22.67 0.84
C LEU A 755 -14.59 -21.94 -0.51
N LEU A 756 -13.53 -22.20 -1.29
CA LEU A 756 -13.38 -21.64 -2.64
C LEU A 756 -14.46 -22.14 -3.60
N ASP A 757 -14.81 -23.43 -3.53
CA ASP A 757 -15.90 -24.00 -4.33
C ASP A 757 -17.26 -23.41 -3.93
N GLU A 758 -17.52 -23.24 -2.63
CA GLU A 758 -18.73 -22.59 -2.10
C GLU A 758 -18.86 -21.14 -2.61
N GLU A 759 -17.77 -20.37 -2.53
CA GLU A 759 -17.71 -18.98 -3.00
C GLU A 759 -17.91 -18.89 -4.53
N GLY A 760 -17.24 -19.76 -5.29
CA GLY A 760 -17.41 -19.84 -6.75
C GLY A 760 -18.86 -20.11 -7.16
N ARG A 761 -19.56 -21.00 -6.44
CA ARG A 761 -21.01 -21.24 -6.63
C ARG A 761 -21.83 -20.00 -6.27
N LEU A 762 -21.53 -19.32 -5.17
CA LEU A 762 -22.25 -18.11 -4.78
C LEU A 762 -22.09 -16.98 -5.80
N ILE A 763 -20.87 -16.76 -6.31
CA ILE A 763 -20.57 -15.78 -7.35
C ILE A 763 -21.34 -16.10 -8.63
N ALA A 764 -21.32 -17.36 -9.08
CA ALA A 764 -22.05 -17.78 -10.28
C ALA A 764 -23.57 -17.52 -10.14
N ARG A 765 -24.15 -17.73 -8.94
CA ARG A 765 -25.55 -17.36 -8.64
C ARG A 765 -25.78 -15.86 -8.72
N LYS A 766 -24.90 -15.03 -8.14
CA LYS A 766 -25.00 -13.57 -8.20
C LYS A 766 -24.90 -13.06 -9.65
N GLU A 767 -23.96 -13.59 -10.43
CA GLU A 767 -23.82 -13.28 -11.85
C GLU A 767 -25.07 -13.66 -12.63
N LEU A 768 -25.65 -14.83 -12.38
CA LEU A 768 -26.91 -15.26 -13.00
C LEU A 768 -28.03 -14.25 -12.69
N ARG A 769 -28.24 -13.93 -11.41
CA ARG A 769 -29.25 -12.93 -10.99
C ARG A 769 -29.02 -11.57 -11.62
N LYS A 770 -27.76 -11.13 -11.73
CA LYS A 770 -27.39 -9.84 -12.34
C LYS A 770 -27.66 -9.86 -13.84
N ALA A 771 -27.22 -10.89 -14.55
CA ALA A 771 -27.44 -11.04 -15.99
C ALA A 771 -28.93 -11.11 -16.34
N THR A 772 -29.74 -11.77 -15.50
CA THR A 772 -31.21 -11.81 -15.66
C THR A 772 -31.84 -10.42 -15.54
N ARG A 773 -31.26 -9.50 -14.75
CA ARG A 773 -31.73 -8.10 -14.64
C ARG A 773 -31.32 -7.26 -15.84
N ILE A 774 -30.05 -7.36 -16.25
CA ILE A 774 -29.46 -6.56 -17.35
C ILE A 774 -30.13 -6.89 -18.69
N SER A 775 -30.69 -8.10 -18.84
CA SER A 775 -31.36 -8.54 -20.07
C SER A 775 -30.42 -8.53 -21.30
N ASP A 776 -29.12 -8.62 -21.08
CA ASP A 776 -28.10 -8.78 -22.12
C ASP A 776 -27.93 -10.26 -22.48
N ILE A 777 -28.15 -10.61 -23.74
CA ILE A 777 -28.19 -12.01 -24.21
C ILE A 777 -26.85 -12.73 -24.01
N PRO A 778 -25.68 -12.21 -24.45
CA PRO A 778 -24.39 -12.87 -24.24
C PRO A 778 -24.05 -13.10 -22.77
N SER A 779 -24.27 -12.10 -21.92
CA SER A 779 -24.01 -12.20 -20.48
C SER A 779 -24.90 -13.25 -19.81
N LEU A 780 -26.18 -13.29 -20.19
CA LEU A 780 -27.14 -14.25 -19.65
C LEU A 780 -26.87 -15.68 -20.13
N GLU A 781 -26.50 -15.87 -21.41
CA GLU A 781 -26.04 -17.17 -21.92
C GLU A 781 -24.80 -17.67 -21.19
N ALA A 782 -23.80 -16.80 -20.99
CA ALA A 782 -22.57 -17.14 -20.29
C ALA A 782 -22.87 -17.57 -18.84
N ALA A 783 -23.72 -16.82 -18.13
CA ALA A 783 -24.11 -17.13 -16.76
C ALA A 783 -24.89 -18.47 -16.66
N VAL A 784 -25.82 -18.73 -17.59
CA VAL A 784 -26.58 -20.00 -17.65
C VAL A 784 -25.64 -21.19 -17.94
N ARG A 785 -24.67 -21.04 -18.85
CA ARG A 785 -23.66 -22.08 -19.12
C ARG A 785 -22.80 -22.35 -17.89
N LYS A 786 -22.34 -21.30 -17.20
CA LYS A 786 -21.54 -21.41 -15.97
C LYS A 786 -22.31 -22.14 -14.86
N PHE A 787 -23.59 -21.81 -14.67
CA PHE A 787 -24.47 -22.48 -13.70
C PHE A 787 -24.61 -23.99 -13.99
N LYS A 788 -24.78 -24.38 -15.26
CA LYS A 788 -24.82 -25.80 -15.68
C LYS A 788 -23.48 -26.51 -15.47
N HIS A 789 -22.37 -25.85 -15.81
CA HIS A 789 -21.04 -26.43 -15.69
C HIS A 789 -20.66 -26.75 -14.23
N LEU A 790 -21.03 -25.85 -13.31
CA LEU A 790 -20.82 -26.02 -11.87
C LEU A 790 -21.82 -26.99 -11.20
N GLN A 791 -22.70 -27.66 -11.98
CA GLN A 791 -23.72 -28.59 -11.49
C GLN A 791 -24.55 -28.03 -10.32
N MET A 792 -24.89 -26.75 -10.39
CA MET A 792 -25.56 -26.06 -9.29
C MET A 792 -27.01 -26.52 -9.14
N VAL A 793 -27.45 -26.67 -7.89
CA VAL A 793 -28.85 -26.98 -7.57
C VAL A 793 -29.69 -25.72 -7.75
N GLU A 794 -30.87 -25.89 -8.33
CA GLU A 794 -31.86 -24.83 -8.49
C GLU A 794 -32.42 -24.42 -7.13
N GLU A 795 -32.34 -23.13 -6.82
CA GLU A 795 -32.90 -22.50 -5.63
C GLU A 795 -33.77 -21.32 -6.07
N ASP A 796 -34.92 -21.14 -5.41
CA ASP A 796 -35.87 -20.03 -5.61
C ASP A 796 -36.34 -19.79 -7.06
N GLY A 797 -36.16 -20.78 -7.96
CA GLY A 797 -36.54 -20.67 -9.38
C GLY A 797 -35.67 -19.72 -10.21
N ASP A 798 -34.54 -19.23 -9.68
CA ASP A 798 -33.67 -18.24 -10.34
C ASP A 798 -33.17 -18.71 -11.71
N PHE A 799 -32.84 -20.00 -11.81
CA PHE A 799 -32.34 -20.59 -13.05
C PHE A 799 -33.44 -20.71 -14.10
N SER A 800 -34.62 -21.24 -13.73
CA SER A 800 -35.78 -21.26 -14.62
C SER A 800 -36.16 -19.86 -15.10
N ALA A 801 -36.17 -18.87 -14.20
CA ALA A 801 -36.45 -17.48 -14.56
C ALA A 801 -35.41 -16.90 -15.52
N ALA A 802 -34.11 -17.15 -15.29
CA ALA A 802 -33.04 -16.73 -16.18
C ALA A 802 -33.18 -17.35 -17.59
N VAL A 803 -33.51 -18.64 -17.66
CA VAL A 803 -33.73 -19.35 -18.93
C VAL A 803 -34.97 -18.82 -19.66
N GLU A 804 -36.04 -18.49 -18.93
CA GLU A 804 -37.25 -17.90 -19.50
C GLU A 804 -37.01 -16.49 -20.04
N VAL A 805 -36.31 -15.64 -19.28
CA VAL A 805 -35.90 -14.30 -19.73
C VAL A 805 -35.03 -14.39 -20.98
N LEU A 806 -34.05 -15.30 -20.98
CA LEU A 806 -33.18 -15.52 -22.14
C LEU A 806 -33.99 -15.94 -23.38
N ARG A 807 -34.95 -16.86 -23.22
CA ARG A 807 -35.84 -17.30 -24.30
C ARG A 807 -36.65 -16.12 -24.84
N ASN A 808 -37.27 -15.33 -23.96
CA ASN A 808 -38.07 -14.16 -24.35
C ASN A 808 -37.24 -13.11 -25.09
N LEU A 809 -35.99 -12.88 -24.68
CA LEU A 809 -35.09 -11.94 -25.36
C LEU A 809 -34.66 -12.44 -26.73
N LEU A 810 -34.34 -13.74 -26.86
CA LEU A 810 -34.04 -14.37 -28.14
C LEU A 810 -35.24 -14.33 -29.09
N ASP A 811 -36.44 -14.62 -28.60
CA ASP A 811 -37.68 -14.54 -29.39
C ASP A 811 -37.98 -13.11 -29.83
N LYS A 812 -37.79 -12.11 -28.96
CA LYS A 812 -37.89 -10.68 -29.31
C LYS A 812 -36.85 -10.27 -30.35
N LYS A 813 -35.61 -10.76 -30.25
CA LYS A 813 -34.55 -10.50 -31.23
C LYS A 813 -34.88 -11.12 -32.60
N VAL A 814 -35.42 -12.34 -32.62
CA VAL A 814 -35.91 -13.00 -33.84
C VAL A 814 -37.09 -12.23 -34.45
N MET A 815 -38.04 -11.77 -33.63
CA MET A 815 -39.14 -10.91 -34.07
C MET A 815 -38.65 -9.56 -34.59
N PHE A 816 -37.67 -8.92 -33.95
CA PHE A 816 -37.06 -7.68 -34.41
C PHE A 816 -36.33 -7.88 -35.74
N ILE A 817 -35.56 -8.96 -35.89
CA ILE A 817 -34.93 -9.35 -37.17
C ILE A 817 -36.01 -9.57 -38.24
N LEU A 818 -37.11 -10.27 -37.93
CA LEU A 818 -38.22 -10.48 -38.86
C LEU A 818 -38.95 -9.19 -39.23
N ILE A 819 -39.10 -8.24 -38.30
CA ILE A 819 -39.69 -6.92 -38.54
C ILE A 819 -38.75 -6.06 -39.39
N VAL A 820 -37.45 -6.03 -39.08
CA VAL A 820 -36.43 -5.36 -39.91
C VAL A 820 -36.36 -6.00 -41.29
N TYR A 821 -36.50 -7.32 -41.41
CA TYR A 821 -36.53 -8.03 -42.69
C TYR A 821 -37.82 -7.75 -43.48
N LYS A 822 -38.99 -7.66 -42.80
CA LYS A 822 -40.27 -7.25 -43.41
C LYS A 822 -40.26 -5.78 -43.83
N ASN A 823 -39.66 -4.89 -43.05
CA ASN A 823 -39.50 -3.47 -43.38
C ASN A 823 -38.45 -3.24 -44.47
N ARG A 824 -37.38 -4.05 -44.53
CA ARG A 824 -36.43 -4.09 -45.66
C ARG A 824 -37.08 -4.55 -46.96
N LYS A 825 -38.15 -5.35 -46.89
CA LYS A 825 -38.97 -5.71 -48.06
C LYS A 825 -39.80 -4.54 -48.63
N TYR A 826 -39.91 -3.42 -47.91
CA TYR A 826 -40.60 -2.20 -48.36
C TYR A 826 -39.66 -1.10 -48.90
N ASN A 827 -38.34 -1.29 -48.85
CA ASN A 827 -37.37 -0.38 -49.47
C ASN A 827 -36.44 -1.18 -50.39
N HIS A 828 -36.93 -1.53 -51.57
CA HIS A 828 -36.07 -1.95 -52.68
C HIS A 828 -35.51 -0.72 -53.40
N GLN A 829 -34.52 -0.09 -52.78
CA GLN A 829 -33.42 0.60 -53.45
C GLN A 829 -32.40 0.98 -52.37
N ILE A 830 -31.16 0.52 -52.56
CA ILE A 830 -29.91 0.81 -51.81
C ILE A 830 -29.26 -0.46 -51.18
N ILE A 831 -28.37 -1.05 -51.98
CA ILE A 831 -27.02 -1.61 -51.65
C ILE A 831 -27.00 -2.86 -50.73
N ARG A 832 -26.82 -4.09 -51.26
CA ARG A 832 -25.57 -4.86 -51.51
C ARG A 832 -24.52 -4.79 -50.39
N GLU A 833 -24.13 -5.98 -49.91
CA GLU A 833 -23.07 -6.28 -48.92
C GLU A 833 -23.43 -6.12 -47.44
N VAL A 834 -24.02 -7.18 -46.87
CA VAL A 834 -23.58 -7.70 -45.57
C VAL A 834 -23.60 -9.22 -45.67
N ASP A 835 -22.41 -9.81 -45.68
CA ASP A 835 -22.18 -11.24 -45.64
C ASP A 835 -22.54 -11.75 -44.23
N ILE A 836 -23.53 -12.61 -44.11
CA ILE A 836 -23.89 -13.28 -42.85
C ILE A 836 -23.69 -14.77 -43.07
N GLN A 837 -22.51 -15.25 -42.70
CA GLN A 837 -22.31 -16.66 -42.38
C GLN A 837 -22.90 -16.93 -40.99
N THR A 838 -24.05 -17.58 -40.95
CA THR A 838 -24.52 -18.32 -39.77
C THR A 838 -24.93 -19.71 -40.22
N THR A 839 -24.08 -20.68 -39.91
CA THR A 839 -24.41 -22.12 -39.94
C THR A 839 -25.06 -22.47 -38.60
N VAL A 840 -26.12 -23.27 -38.70
CA VAL A 840 -27.02 -23.79 -37.66
C VAL A 840 -26.30 -24.46 -36.49
#